data_AF-A0A8C1AB48-F1
#
_entry.id   AF-A0A8C1AB48-F1
#
_cell.length_a   1.000
_cell.length_b   1.000
_cell.length_c   1.000
_cell.angle_alpha   90.00
_cell.angle_beta   90.00
_cell.angle_gamma   90.00
#
_symmetry.space_group_name_H-M   'P 1'
#
loop_
_entity.id
_entity.type
_entity.pdbx_description
1 polymer ?
#
loop_
_entity_poly.entity_id
_entity_poly.type
_entity_poly.pdbx_seq_one_letter_code
_entity_poly.pdbx_strand_id
1 'polypeptide(L)'
;GRSQGLPWKSWYIKSTGSSTAVSQRKCLIYIVKSSFNSFFLLYTDAAGNYDVMNNVVIPTPGAPDPRAQNSLRQSWEMNYQEAAIYLQEGENNDKFFTHPRNANALSAYLFAHNHLFYVMELLTAVLLMLLSLSEAPAVPFLRLDVYVHASLELLALAMVAFELCMKLRWLGFHTFIRHKRTMVKACVLFIQFIEAIVVLVRQTSHLRVTRALRPIFLVDCRYCGAVRRNLRQIFQSLPPFIDILLLLLFFMVIFAILGFCLFSANTADPYFSTLENSIVSLFVLLTTANFPDVMMPAYSKNRWSCIFFIVYLSIELYFIMNLLLAVVFDTFNGVEKMKFKSLLLHKRSAIEHAFQLLVTRQVRPDGVCLKQFDGLMRFYRPRMTARDRFLTFKALNHSGATMLSLQDFYKFYEVIGLKWKARRIGEHWFDDLPRTAFLILKGLIFVTLIRFALVTEFYSLMIFYGVEVLLKITGLGPLTYFSSGWNLFDFSVTVFAFLGLIALAFDMEPFYFIVVLRPFQLLRLFKIKQRYRNVLDTMFELFPRMASLGLTLIIFYYSFAIVGMEFFADVVYPNCCNTSTVAESYRQINVTIGNQTVLKEGYYYLNNFNNILSSFVTLFELTVVNNWYITMEGVTSQTTHWSRLYFMTFYIVTMVVMTIIVAFILDAFVFRMNYSRKNREPLDDPEEVSQTEALQTLDMYKHTLGITNLSSLQDMCVALERSGHSSLVFLGRRSRTKSDLSMKMYEEEIQVGYKQGVPHDLYILPPSTRRPTELT
;
A
#
# COMPACT_ATOMS: atom_id res chain seq x y z
N GLY A 1 9.98 66.69 -37.59
CA GLY A 1 8.54 66.94 -37.35
C GLY A 1 7.71 66.20 -38.38
N ARG A 2 6.67 65.51 -37.91
CA ARG A 2 5.63 64.76 -38.64
C ARG A 2 6.06 63.47 -39.36
N SER A 3 6.01 62.42 -38.56
CA SER A 3 5.90 61.01 -38.90
C SER A 3 4.53 60.67 -39.52
N GLN A 4 4.53 59.93 -40.64
CA GLN A 4 3.57 58.84 -40.91
C GLN A 4 4.29 57.82 -41.80
N GLY A 5 4.99 56.88 -41.17
CA GLY A 5 5.62 55.74 -41.82
C GLY A 5 4.79 54.49 -41.55
N LEU A 6 4.17 53.96 -42.60
CA LEU A 6 3.72 52.57 -42.66
C LEU A 6 4.89 51.62 -42.37
N PRO A 7 4.65 50.50 -41.66
CA PRO A 7 5.40 49.31 -42.00
C PRO A 7 4.53 48.06 -42.14
N TRP A 8 5.09 47.18 -42.95
CA TRP A 8 4.62 45.87 -43.35
C TRP A 8 4.71 44.83 -42.23
N LYS A 9 3.71 43.94 -42.23
CA LYS A 9 3.68 42.52 -41.82
C LYS A 9 4.17 42.15 -40.41
N SER A 10 3.20 42.04 -39.51
CA SER A 10 3.25 41.20 -38.30
C SER A 10 2.53 39.86 -38.57
N TRP A 11 3.22 38.76 -38.28
CA TRP A 11 2.61 37.47 -37.95
C TRP A 11 2.49 37.41 -36.42
N TYR A 12 1.26 37.35 -35.88
CA TYR A 12 0.82 36.42 -34.82
C TYR A 12 -0.52 36.84 -34.19
N ILE A 13 -1.44 35.86 -34.12
CA ILE A 13 -2.57 35.64 -33.19
C ILE A 13 -3.78 36.59 -33.24
N LYS A 14 -4.90 36.06 -33.78
CA LYS A 14 -6.18 36.02 -33.04
C LYS A 14 -7.04 34.82 -33.43
N SER A 15 -7.66 34.26 -32.40
CA SER A 15 -8.45 33.03 -32.36
C SER A 15 -9.76 33.08 -33.16
N THR A 16 -10.04 32.00 -33.88
CA THR A 16 -11.35 31.34 -34.04
C THR A 16 -11.01 29.84 -34.14
N GLY A 17 -11.61 28.90 -33.43
CA GLY A 17 -13.01 28.69 -33.15
C GLY A 17 -13.38 27.31 -33.71
N SER A 18 -13.57 26.33 -32.82
CA SER A 18 -14.35 25.09 -33.02
C SER A 18 -14.11 24.25 -34.30
N SER A 19 -13.29 23.19 -34.22
CA SER A 19 -13.50 21.98 -35.06
C SER A 19 -12.76 20.70 -34.59
N THR A 20 -11.79 20.77 -33.69
CA THR A 20 -10.93 19.61 -33.37
C THR A 20 -11.43 18.72 -32.22
N ALA A 21 -12.42 19.12 -31.43
CA ALA A 21 -12.93 18.35 -30.30
C ALA A 21 -14.00 17.28 -30.66
N VAL A 22 -14.58 17.35 -31.86
CA VAL A 22 -15.62 16.39 -32.31
C VAL A 22 -15.03 15.16 -32.99
N SER A 23 -13.78 15.23 -33.50
CA SER A 23 -13.11 14.12 -34.17
C SER A 23 -12.53 13.08 -33.19
N GLN A 24 -12.02 13.52 -32.03
CA GLN A 24 -11.43 12.60 -31.03
C GLN A 24 -12.48 11.82 -30.20
N ARG A 25 -13.67 12.40 -29.93
CA ARG A 25 -14.76 11.65 -29.25
C ARG A 25 -15.40 10.59 -30.14
N LYS A 26 -15.45 10.80 -31.46
CA LYS A 26 -15.93 9.78 -32.41
C LYS A 26 -14.94 8.63 -32.58
N CYS A 27 -13.63 8.90 -32.51
CA CYS A 27 -12.59 7.86 -32.65
C CYS A 27 -12.55 6.91 -31.43
N LEU A 28 -12.71 7.42 -30.20
CA LEU A 28 -12.73 6.57 -28.99
C LEU A 28 -13.99 5.68 -28.92
N ILE A 29 -15.15 6.21 -29.34
CA ILE A 29 -16.41 5.44 -29.39
C ILE A 29 -16.38 4.44 -30.56
N TYR A 30 -15.74 4.75 -31.69
CA TYR A 30 -15.57 3.78 -32.79
C TYR A 30 -14.55 2.68 -32.47
N ILE A 31 -13.48 2.97 -31.71
CA ILE A 31 -12.50 1.95 -31.29
C ILE A 31 -13.09 1.02 -30.24
N VAL A 32 -13.90 1.53 -29.31
CA VAL A 32 -14.61 0.68 -28.33
C VAL A 32 -15.71 -0.14 -29.02
N LYS A 33 -16.47 0.43 -29.96
CA LYS A 33 -17.55 -0.28 -30.68
C LYS A 33 -17.05 -1.25 -31.76
N SER A 34 -15.93 -0.95 -32.43
CA SER A 34 -15.26 -1.84 -33.39
C SER A 34 -14.55 -2.99 -32.69
N SER A 35 -13.94 -2.75 -31.51
CA SER A 35 -13.38 -3.82 -30.68
C SER A 35 -14.46 -4.66 -30.02
N PHE A 36 -15.62 -4.10 -29.64
CA PHE A 36 -16.75 -4.87 -29.10
C PHE A 36 -17.45 -5.75 -30.15
N ASN A 37 -17.67 -5.24 -31.38
CA ASN A 37 -18.31 -6.03 -32.44
C ASN A 37 -17.35 -7.02 -33.12
N SER A 38 -16.06 -6.70 -33.27
CA SER A 38 -15.08 -7.65 -33.82
C SER A 38 -14.77 -8.80 -32.85
N PHE A 39 -14.94 -8.60 -31.54
CA PHE A 39 -14.77 -9.67 -30.54
C PHE A 39 -16.02 -10.55 -30.39
N PHE A 40 -17.20 -10.06 -30.78
CA PHE A 40 -18.46 -10.83 -30.74
C PHE A 40 -18.74 -11.61 -32.03
N LEU A 41 -18.22 -11.15 -33.18
CA LEU A 41 -18.40 -11.82 -34.49
C LEU A 41 -17.34 -12.86 -34.84
N LEU A 42 -16.23 -12.95 -34.08
CA LEU A 42 -15.18 -13.96 -34.30
C LEU A 42 -15.41 -15.28 -33.54
N TYR A 43 -16.54 -15.45 -32.84
CA TYR A 43 -16.78 -16.64 -32.03
C TYR A 43 -18.21 -17.19 -32.04
N THR A 44 -19.02 -16.83 -33.05
CA THR A 44 -20.38 -17.39 -33.23
C THR A 44 -20.47 -18.58 -34.18
N ASP A 45 -19.36 -19.12 -34.69
CA ASP A 45 -19.38 -20.23 -35.66
C ASP A 45 -18.66 -21.52 -35.21
N ALA A 46 -18.55 -21.73 -33.90
CA ALA A 46 -18.07 -23.00 -33.35
C ALA A 46 -18.93 -23.47 -32.17
N ALA A 47 -20.24 -23.54 -32.39
CA ALA A 47 -21.13 -24.31 -31.54
C ALA A 47 -21.03 -25.80 -31.90
N GLY A 48 -20.04 -26.49 -31.33
CA GLY A 48 -19.93 -27.94 -31.36
C GLY A 48 -19.83 -28.46 -29.93
N ASN A 49 -20.91 -29.07 -29.43
CA ASN A 49 -20.90 -29.89 -28.22
C ASN A 49 -19.81 -30.97 -28.36
N TYR A 50 -18.95 -31.13 -27.35
CA TYR A 50 -18.12 -32.31 -27.23
C TYR A 50 -18.26 -32.88 -25.82
N ASP A 51 -18.98 -34.00 -25.75
CA ASP A 51 -18.97 -34.93 -24.63
C ASP A 51 -17.61 -35.61 -24.54
N VAL A 52 -17.04 -35.65 -23.34
CA VAL A 52 -15.84 -36.43 -23.03
C VAL A 52 -16.29 -37.84 -22.68
N MET A 53 -16.20 -38.76 -23.64
CA MET A 53 -16.14 -40.19 -23.38
C MET A 53 -15.11 -40.82 -24.30
N ASN A 54 -14.12 -41.44 -23.66
CA ASN A 54 -13.11 -42.39 -24.16
C ASN A 54 -13.03 -42.58 -25.67
N ASN A 55 -11.90 -42.21 -26.26
CA ASN A 55 -11.38 -42.96 -27.41
C ASN A 55 -9.86 -43.10 -27.30
N VAL A 56 -9.45 -44.32 -26.97
CA VAL A 56 -8.08 -44.81 -27.11
C VAL A 56 -7.82 -44.98 -28.61
N VAL A 57 -6.78 -44.32 -29.13
CA VAL A 57 -6.23 -44.61 -30.46
C VAL A 57 -4.84 -45.20 -30.26
N ILE A 58 -4.71 -46.49 -30.60
CA ILE A 58 -3.43 -47.21 -30.65
C ILE A 58 -2.70 -46.73 -31.93
N PRO A 59 -1.43 -46.31 -31.89
CA PRO A 59 -0.72 -45.89 -33.10
C PRO A 59 -0.15 -47.11 -33.83
N THR A 60 -0.64 -47.35 -35.05
CA THR A 60 0.10 -48.11 -36.06
C THR A 60 1.23 -47.26 -36.65
N PRO A 61 2.37 -47.84 -37.04
CA PRO A 61 3.52 -47.09 -37.53
C PRO A 61 3.30 -46.65 -38.98
N GLY A 62 2.86 -45.41 -39.15
CA GLY A 62 2.69 -44.73 -40.44
C GLY A 62 2.62 -43.21 -40.21
N ALA A 63 3.07 -42.43 -41.20
CA ALA A 63 3.32 -40.97 -41.11
C ALA A 63 2.25 -40.16 -40.33
N PRO A 64 2.64 -39.14 -39.55
CA PRO A 64 1.72 -38.44 -38.67
C PRO A 64 0.67 -37.65 -39.47
N ASP A 65 -0.60 -37.96 -39.22
CA ASP A 65 -1.76 -37.26 -39.78
C ASP A 65 -1.77 -35.79 -39.31
N PRO A 66 -1.73 -34.78 -40.20
CA PRO A 66 -1.65 -33.37 -39.84
C PRO A 66 -2.84 -32.87 -39.01
N ARG A 67 -4.00 -33.55 -39.09
CA ARG A 67 -5.16 -33.24 -38.23
C ARG A 67 -4.94 -33.65 -36.77
N ALA A 68 -4.27 -34.79 -36.54
CA ALA A 68 -3.94 -35.27 -35.19
C ALA A 68 -2.85 -34.40 -34.53
N GLN A 69 -1.91 -33.86 -35.31
CA GLN A 69 -0.92 -32.91 -34.78
C GLN A 69 -1.54 -31.57 -34.37
N ASN A 70 -2.54 -31.07 -35.12
CA ASN A 70 -3.24 -29.84 -34.79
C ASN A 70 -4.12 -30.00 -33.54
N SER A 71 -4.80 -31.13 -33.37
CA SER A 71 -5.61 -31.39 -32.16
C SER A 71 -4.74 -31.54 -30.91
N LEU A 72 -3.61 -32.25 -31.00
CA LEU A 72 -2.63 -32.34 -29.91
C LEU A 72 -2.05 -30.97 -29.55
N ARG A 73 -1.74 -30.13 -30.54
CA ARG A 73 -1.22 -28.78 -30.31
C ARG A 73 -2.23 -27.88 -29.60
N GLN A 74 -3.49 -27.92 -30.01
CA GLN A 74 -4.58 -27.18 -29.34
C GLN A 74 -4.80 -27.66 -27.91
N SER A 75 -4.74 -28.98 -27.66
CA SER A 75 -4.84 -29.54 -26.31
C SER A 75 -3.72 -29.05 -25.38
N TRP A 76 -2.48 -28.96 -25.88
CA TRP A 76 -1.36 -28.43 -25.10
C TRP A 76 -1.44 -26.93 -24.84
N GLU A 77 -1.93 -26.13 -25.79
CA GLU A 77 -2.13 -24.69 -25.57
C GLU A 77 -3.15 -24.43 -24.44
N MET A 78 -4.23 -25.21 -24.38
CA MET A 78 -5.19 -25.16 -23.29
C MET A 78 -4.57 -25.54 -21.94
N ASN A 79 -3.77 -26.62 -21.89
CA ASN A 79 -3.07 -27.02 -20.66
C ASN A 79 -2.09 -25.94 -20.17
N TYR A 80 -1.39 -25.27 -21.08
CA TYR A 80 -0.48 -24.16 -20.72
C TYR A 80 -1.24 -22.96 -20.16
N GLN A 81 -2.38 -22.62 -20.76
CA GLN A 81 -3.23 -21.54 -20.28
C GLN A 81 -3.83 -21.88 -18.90
N GLU A 82 -4.31 -23.10 -18.70
CA GLU A 82 -4.86 -23.57 -17.43
C GLU A 82 -3.79 -23.59 -16.32
N ALA A 83 -2.60 -24.13 -16.60
CA ALA A 83 -1.49 -24.13 -15.65
C ALA A 83 -1.03 -22.70 -15.29
N ALA A 84 -1.04 -21.77 -16.26
CA ALA A 84 -0.76 -20.36 -16.00
C ALA A 84 -1.82 -19.71 -15.09
N ILE A 85 -3.10 -20.07 -15.26
CA ILE A 85 -4.19 -19.60 -14.41
C ILE A 85 -4.02 -20.12 -12.98
N TYR A 86 -3.72 -21.40 -12.78
CA TYR A 86 -3.46 -21.94 -11.43
C TYR A 86 -2.35 -21.17 -10.70
N LEU A 87 -1.25 -20.85 -11.39
CA LEU A 87 -0.15 -20.07 -10.81
C LEU A 87 -0.57 -18.63 -10.49
N GLN A 88 -1.43 -18.01 -11.32
CA GLN A 88 -1.99 -16.69 -11.04
C GLN A 88 -2.97 -16.72 -9.86
N GLU A 89 -3.87 -17.70 -9.78
CA GLU A 89 -4.78 -17.91 -8.65
C GLU A 89 -4.01 -18.14 -7.34
N GLY A 90 -2.93 -18.93 -7.40
CA GLY A 90 -1.99 -19.16 -6.31
C GLY A 90 -1.34 -17.87 -5.81
N GLU A 91 -0.86 -17.02 -6.72
CA GLU A 91 -0.24 -15.72 -6.42
C GLU A 91 -1.25 -14.72 -5.82
N ASN A 92 -2.46 -14.70 -6.37
CA ASN A 92 -3.54 -13.80 -5.97
C ASN A 92 -4.23 -14.23 -4.66
N ASN A 93 -4.04 -15.48 -4.22
CA ASN A 93 -4.79 -16.13 -3.15
C ASN A 93 -6.30 -16.18 -3.48
N ASP A 94 -6.62 -16.56 -4.73
CA ASP A 94 -7.96 -16.88 -5.18
C ASP A 94 -8.21 -18.38 -4.99
N LYS A 95 -9.42 -18.74 -4.55
CA LYS A 95 -9.71 -20.12 -4.17
C LYS A 95 -9.94 -20.99 -5.41
N PHE A 96 -9.32 -22.17 -5.47
CA PHE A 96 -9.37 -23.05 -6.65
C PHE A 96 -10.76 -23.62 -7.01
N PHE A 97 -11.77 -23.52 -6.13
CA PHE A 97 -13.12 -24.01 -6.45
C PHE A 97 -13.83 -23.13 -7.52
N THR A 98 -13.33 -21.92 -7.78
CA THR A 98 -13.84 -21.02 -8.83
C THR A 98 -13.04 -21.09 -10.13
N HIS A 99 -12.19 -22.11 -10.27
CA HIS A 99 -11.33 -22.28 -11.43
C HIS A 99 -12.15 -22.43 -12.72
N PRO A 100 -11.82 -21.70 -13.81
CA PRO A 100 -12.62 -21.70 -15.03
C PRO A 100 -12.44 -23.00 -15.83
N ARG A 101 -13.44 -23.88 -15.78
CA ARG A 101 -13.44 -25.15 -16.56
C ARG A 101 -14.03 -25.04 -17.97
N ASN A 102 -14.89 -24.05 -18.21
CA ASN A 102 -15.62 -23.87 -19.47
C ASN A 102 -15.10 -22.62 -20.21
N ALA A 103 -15.17 -22.60 -21.55
CA ALA A 103 -14.76 -21.44 -22.36
C ALA A 103 -15.47 -20.12 -21.96
N ASN A 104 -16.75 -20.19 -21.59
CA ASN A 104 -17.51 -19.04 -21.09
C ASN A 104 -17.03 -18.55 -19.72
N ALA A 105 -16.60 -19.45 -18.84
CA ALA A 105 -16.03 -19.10 -17.55
C ALA A 105 -14.60 -18.54 -17.71
N LEU A 106 -13.84 -19.07 -18.66
CA LEU A 106 -12.51 -18.59 -19.01
C LEU A 106 -12.52 -17.15 -19.54
N SER A 107 -13.43 -16.83 -20.46
CA SER A 107 -13.57 -15.46 -20.97
C SER A 107 -13.98 -14.47 -19.87
N ALA A 108 -14.89 -14.87 -18.98
CA ALA A 108 -15.27 -14.07 -17.81
C ALA A 108 -14.10 -13.87 -16.83
N TYR A 109 -13.32 -14.93 -16.56
CA TYR A 109 -12.14 -14.87 -15.71
C TYR A 109 -11.09 -13.90 -16.28
N LEU A 110 -10.75 -14.04 -17.56
CA LEU A 110 -9.76 -13.18 -18.23
C LEU A 110 -10.20 -11.70 -18.26
N PHE A 111 -11.50 -11.44 -18.44
CA PHE A 111 -12.05 -10.09 -18.38
C PHE A 111 -11.91 -9.48 -16.98
N ALA A 112 -12.31 -10.22 -15.94
CA ALA A 112 -12.27 -9.76 -14.55
C ALA A 112 -10.83 -9.59 -14.02
N HIS A 113 -9.87 -10.37 -14.54
CA HIS A 113 -8.47 -10.33 -14.10
C HIS A 113 -7.58 -9.39 -14.92
N ASN A 114 -8.19 -8.55 -15.78
CA ASN A 114 -7.45 -7.57 -16.55
C ASN A 114 -7.00 -6.37 -15.68
N HIS A 115 -5.81 -5.86 -15.94
CA HIS A 115 -5.27 -4.67 -15.25
C HIS A 115 -6.17 -3.44 -15.40
N LEU A 116 -6.83 -3.28 -16.56
CA LEU A 116 -7.79 -2.19 -16.76
C LEU A 116 -8.98 -2.28 -15.82
N PHE A 117 -9.48 -3.49 -15.55
CA PHE A 117 -10.57 -3.72 -14.61
C PHE A 117 -10.14 -3.34 -13.18
N TYR A 118 -8.94 -3.72 -12.76
CA TYR A 118 -8.42 -3.33 -11.43
C TYR A 118 -8.21 -1.82 -11.27
N VAL A 119 -7.74 -1.13 -12.32
CA VAL A 119 -7.56 0.33 -12.30
C VAL A 119 -8.92 1.02 -12.24
N MET A 120 -9.91 0.52 -13.00
CA MET A 120 -11.29 1.02 -12.93
C MET A 120 -11.86 0.89 -11.51
N GLU A 121 -11.74 -0.28 -10.88
CA GLU A 121 -12.20 -0.49 -9.49
C GLU A 121 -11.58 0.53 -8.52
N LEU A 122 -10.26 0.75 -8.63
CA LEU A 122 -9.54 1.67 -7.75
C LEU A 122 -9.98 3.11 -7.99
N LEU A 123 -10.07 3.54 -9.25
CA LEU A 123 -10.47 4.91 -9.60
C LEU A 123 -11.90 5.21 -9.16
N THR A 124 -12.84 4.29 -9.35
CA THR A 124 -14.22 4.45 -8.91
C THR A 124 -14.32 4.53 -7.38
N ALA A 125 -13.59 3.68 -6.65
CA ALA A 125 -13.56 3.73 -5.19
C ALA A 125 -12.94 5.03 -4.65
N VAL A 126 -11.82 5.48 -5.23
CA VAL A 126 -11.17 6.74 -4.85
C VAL A 126 -12.07 7.93 -5.17
N LEU A 127 -12.75 7.93 -6.33
CA LEU A 127 -13.70 8.97 -6.71
C LEU A 127 -14.86 9.07 -5.71
N LEU A 128 -15.46 7.93 -5.30
CA LEU A 128 -16.53 7.90 -4.30
C LEU A 128 -16.08 8.46 -2.95
N MET A 129 -14.83 8.18 -2.55
CA MET A 129 -14.25 8.71 -1.31
C MET A 129 -14.03 10.22 -1.41
N LEU A 130 -13.45 10.70 -2.52
CA LEU A 130 -13.17 12.13 -2.74
C LEU A 130 -14.42 12.97 -2.92
N LEU A 131 -15.55 12.38 -3.34
CA LEU A 131 -16.81 13.10 -3.51
C LEU A 131 -17.27 13.77 -2.20
N SER A 132 -16.89 13.24 -1.03
CA SER A 132 -17.19 13.85 0.27
C SER A 132 -16.52 15.21 0.49
N LEU A 133 -15.54 15.61 -0.34
CA LEU A 133 -14.97 16.97 -0.30
C LEU A 133 -15.95 18.02 -0.85
N SER A 134 -16.83 17.61 -1.77
CA SER A 134 -17.76 18.47 -2.51
C SER A 134 -19.20 18.40 -1.99
N GLU A 135 -19.53 17.32 -1.28
CA GLU A 135 -20.85 17.10 -0.67
C GLU A 135 -21.00 17.91 0.62
N ALA A 136 -22.21 18.40 0.91
CA ALA A 136 -22.48 19.05 2.19
C ALA A 136 -22.26 18.06 3.37
N PRO A 137 -21.56 18.47 4.45
CA PRO A 137 -20.87 19.75 4.64
C PRO A 137 -19.54 19.83 3.86
N ALA A 138 -19.51 20.73 2.86
CA ALA A 138 -18.50 20.75 1.83
C ALA A 138 -17.36 21.72 2.16
N VAL A 139 -16.19 21.47 1.59
CA VAL A 139 -15.12 22.46 1.59
C VAL A 139 -15.56 23.65 0.71
N PRO A 140 -15.51 24.91 1.20
CA PRO A 140 -16.14 26.05 0.51
C PRO A 140 -15.74 26.23 -0.96
N PHE A 141 -14.47 25.96 -1.31
CA PHE A 141 -13.97 26.11 -2.68
C PHE A 141 -14.32 24.94 -3.63
N LEU A 142 -14.77 23.79 -3.10
CA LEU A 142 -15.14 22.58 -3.86
C LEU A 142 -16.65 22.29 -3.81
N ARG A 143 -17.45 23.21 -3.27
CA ARG A 143 -18.89 23.01 -3.13
C ARG A 143 -19.55 22.87 -4.50
N LEU A 144 -20.20 21.73 -4.72
CA LEU A 144 -20.97 21.45 -5.93
C LEU A 144 -22.47 21.46 -5.63
N ASP A 145 -23.27 21.85 -6.63
CA ASP A 145 -24.73 21.81 -6.54
C ASP A 145 -25.23 20.38 -6.32
N VAL A 146 -26.40 20.26 -5.68
CA VAL A 146 -26.96 18.98 -5.21
C VAL A 146 -27.11 17.96 -6.33
N TYR A 147 -27.64 18.38 -7.47
CA TYR A 147 -27.80 17.52 -8.63
C TYR A 147 -26.47 17.08 -9.25
N VAL A 148 -25.42 17.91 -9.18
CA VAL A 148 -24.11 17.59 -9.76
C VAL A 148 -23.44 16.47 -8.96
N HIS A 149 -23.30 16.64 -7.64
CA HIS A 149 -22.67 15.60 -6.84
C HIS A 149 -23.53 14.32 -6.75
N ALA A 150 -24.86 14.42 -6.69
CA ALA A 150 -25.74 13.25 -6.70
C ALA A 150 -25.66 12.46 -8.02
N SER A 151 -25.54 13.14 -9.17
CA SER A 151 -25.38 12.46 -10.47
C SER A 151 -24.00 11.80 -10.61
N LEU A 152 -22.94 12.43 -10.10
CA LEU A 152 -21.61 11.83 -10.02
C LEU A 152 -21.59 10.60 -9.10
N GLU A 153 -22.30 10.67 -7.96
CA GLU A 153 -22.46 9.55 -7.04
C GLU A 153 -23.17 8.37 -7.72
N LEU A 154 -24.30 8.61 -8.39
CA LEU A 154 -25.04 7.57 -9.12
C LEU A 154 -24.22 6.95 -10.24
N LEU A 155 -23.45 7.76 -10.98
CA LEU A 155 -22.54 7.25 -12.01
C LEU A 155 -21.48 6.32 -11.41
N ALA A 156 -20.87 6.71 -10.30
CA ALA A 156 -19.86 5.89 -9.64
C ALA A 156 -20.45 4.61 -9.03
N LEU A 157 -21.64 4.68 -8.40
CA LEU A 157 -22.34 3.50 -7.89
C LEU A 157 -22.79 2.56 -9.02
N ALA A 158 -23.18 3.08 -10.19
CA ALA A 158 -23.47 2.27 -11.37
C ALA A 158 -22.23 1.52 -11.88
N MET A 159 -21.05 2.14 -11.84
CA MET A 159 -19.79 1.46 -12.15
C MET A 159 -19.48 0.34 -11.14
N VAL A 160 -19.71 0.57 -9.84
CA VAL A 160 -19.58 -0.48 -8.81
C VAL A 160 -20.58 -1.62 -9.03
N ALA A 161 -21.81 -1.30 -9.45
CA ALA A 161 -22.81 -2.32 -9.81
C ALA A 161 -22.34 -3.16 -10.99
N PHE A 162 -21.77 -2.53 -12.03
CA PHE A 162 -21.19 -3.22 -13.17
C PHE A 162 -20.05 -4.17 -12.76
N GLU A 163 -19.16 -3.76 -11.85
CA GLU A 163 -18.13 -4.64 -11.29
C GLU A 163 -18.71 -5.89 -10.61
N LEU A 164 -19.73 -5.70 -9.78
CA LEU A 164 -20.39 -6.81 -9.08
C LEU A 164 -21.10 -7.76 -10.05
N CYS A 165 -21.74 -7.23 -11.09
CA CYS A 165 -22.34 -8.04 -12.15
C CYS A 165 -21.29 -8.89 -12.89
N MET A 166 -20.12 -8.33 -13.19
CA MET A 166 -19.02 -9.07 -13.82
C MET A 166 -18.44 -10.14 -12.90
N LYS A 167 -18.30 -9.85 -11.59
CA LYS A 167 -17.89 -10.85 -10.60
C LYS A 167 -18.94 -11.95 -10.43
N LEU A 168 -20.23 -11.62 -10.48
CA LEU A 168 -21.33 -12.58 -10.43
C LEU A 168 -21.28 -13.53 -11.66
N ARG A 169 -21.01 -13.00 -12.85
CA ARG A 169 -20.84 -13.79 -14.09
C ARG A 169 -19.67 -14.77 -14.00
N TRP A 170 -18.56 -14.38 -13.37
CA TRP A 170 -17.39 -15.25 -13.18
C TRP A 170 -17.61 -16.29 -12.06
N LEU A 171 -18.01 -15.87 -10.86
CA LEU A 171 -18.09 -16.72 -9.67
C LEU A 171 -19.31 -17.65 -9.65
N GLY A 172 -20.39 -17.27 -10.34
CA GLY A 172 -21.69 -17.93 -10.26
C GLY A 172 -22.51 -17.50 -9.04
N PHE A 173 -23.83 -17.62 -9.14
CA PHE A 173 -24.80 -17.09 -8.17
C PHE A 173 -24.65 -17.67 -6.75
N HIS A 174 -24.55 -19.00 -6.64
CA HIS A 174 -24.46 -19.67 -5.34
C HIS A 174 -23.18 -19.31 -4.58
N THR A 175 -22.03 -19.28 -5.28
CA THR A 175 -20.75 -18.83 -4.72
C THR A 175 -20.79 -17.36 -4.32
N PHE A 176 -21.39 -16.51 -5.16
CA PHE A 176 -21.47 -15.08 -4.93
C PHE A 176 -22.23 -14.75 -3.64
N ILE A 177 -23.39 -15.39 -3.41
CA ILE A 177 -24.20 -15.20 -2.20
C ILE A 177 -23.51 -15.75 -0.95
N ARG A 178 -22.85 -16.90 -1.06
CA ARG A 178 -22.15 -17.50 0.09
C ARG A 178 -20.92 -16.68 0.51
N HIS A 179 -20.37 -15.87 -0.39
CA HIS A 179 -19.20 -15.06 -0.12
C HIS A 179 -19.56 -13.76 0.63
N LYS A 180 -19.36 -13.79 1.95
CA LYS A 180 -19.74 -12.70 2.89
C LYS A 180 -19.31 -11.30 2.44
N ARG A 181 -18.10 -11.14 1.90
CA ARG A 181 -17.54 -9.82 1.54
C ARG A 181 -18.28 -9.18 0.36
N THR A 182 -18.56 -9.96 -0.69
CA THR A 182 -19.28 -9.47 -1.87
C THR A 182 -20.74 -9.16 -1.51
N MET A 183 -21.34 -9.94 -0.62
CA MET A 183 -22.68 -9.66 -0.10
C MET A 183 -22.73 -8.35 0.69
N VAL A 184 -21.78 -8.10 1.60
CA VAL A 184 -21.74 -6.83 2.33
C VAL A 184 -21.54 -5.66 1.36
N LYS A 185 -20.65 -5.78 0.36
CA LYS A 185 -20.48 -4.76 -0.70
C LYS A 185 -21.78 -4.52 -1.48
N ALA A 186 -22.53 -5.57 -1.81
CA ALA A 186 -23.82 -5.46 -2.50
C ALA A 186 -24.90 -4.80 -1.64
N CYS A 187 -24.99 -5.13 -0.35
CA CYS A 187 -25.93 -4.49 0.58
C CYS A 187 -25.62 -2.99 0.76
N VAL A 188 -24.34 -2.63 0.93
CA VAL A 188 -23.92 -1.22 1.05
C VAL A 188 -24.18 -0.46 -0.25
N LEU A 189 -23.90 -1.06 -1.40
CA LEU A 189 -24.23 -0.49 -2.71
C LEU A 189 -25.73 -0.21 -2.82
N PHE A 190 -26.58 -1.16 -2.44
CA PHE A 190 -28.04 -1.00 -2.51
C PHE A 190 -28.54 0.15 -1.64
N ILE A 191 -28.06 0.24 -0.38
CA ILE A 191 -28.43 1.33 0.54
C ILE A 191 -27.98 2.69 -0.03
N GLN A 192 -26.73 2.81 -0.47
CA GLN A 192 -26.21 4.07 -1.03
C GLN A 192 -26.90 4.46 -2.34
N PHE A 193 -27.27 3.49 -3.17
CA PHE A 193 -27.98 3.76 -4.42
C PHE A 193 -29.38 4.34 -4.17
N ILE A 194 -30.13 3.77 -3.21
CA ILE A 194 -31.43 4.32 -2.79
C ILE A 194 -31.27 5.73 -2.27
N GLU A 195 -30.30 5.96 -1.37
CA GLU A 195 -30.09 7.26 -0.77
C GLU A 195 -29.70 8.33 -1.79
N ALA A 196 -28.83 7.99 -2.75
CA ALA A 196 -28.44 8.89 -3.84
C ALA A 196 -29.65 9.29 -4.71
N ILE A 197 -30.58 8.35 -4.99
CA ILE A 197 -31.84 8.67 -5.68
C ILE A 197 -32.71 9.59 -4.83
N VAL A 198 -32.83 9.32 -3.52
CA VAL A 198 -33.63 10.16 -2.61
C VAL A 198 -33.08 11.59 -2.56
N VAL A 199 -31.77 11.77 -2.50
CA VAL A 199 -31.12 13.09 -2.54
C VAL A 199 -31.40 13.80 -3.87
N LEU A 200 -31.29 13.07 -4.98
CA LEU A 200 -31.56 13.61 -6.32
C LEU A 200 -33.03 14.03 -6.49
N VAL A 201 -33.98 13.29 -5.93
CA VAL A 201 -35.41 13.64 -6.00
C VAL A 201 -35.75 14.80 -5.07
N ARG A 202 -35.23 14.79 -3.83
CA ARG A 202 -35.54 15.82 -2.83
C ARG A 202 -34.80 17.14 -3.04
N GLN A 203 -33.73 17.16 -3.85
CA GLN A 203 -32.84 18.30 -4.06
C GLN A 203 -32.28 18.93 -2.77
N THR A 204 -32.30 18.16 -1.67
CA THR A 204 -31.84 18.58 -0.35
C THR A 204 -31.08 17.41 0.28
N SER A 205 -29.91 17.71 0.84
CA SER A 205 -29.13 16.75 1.62
C SER A 205 -29.81 16.56 2.98
N HIS A 206 -30.16 15.32 3.30
CA HIS A 206 -30.53 14.93 4.67
C HIS A 206 -29.28 14.50 5.43
N LEU A 207 -29.42 13.96 6.64
CA LEU A 207 -28.31 13.39 7.40
C LEU A 207 -27.81 12.11 6.73
N ARG A 208 -26.59 12.13 6.19
CA ARG A 208 -26.04 11.06 5.31
C ARG A 208 -24.90 10.28 5.96
N VAL A 209 -25.19 9.69 7.13
CA VAL A 209 -24.21 8.89 7.89
C VAL A 209 -23.77 7.61 7.13
N THR A 210 -24.57 7.11 6.19
CA THR A 210 -24.24 5.92 5.38
C THR A 210 -22.98 6.11 4.52
N ARG A 211 -22.57 7.36 4.25
CA ARG A 211 -21.32 7.69 3.56
C ARG A 211 -20.10 7.11 4.29
N ALA A 212 -20.17 6.93 5.61
CA ALA A 212 -19.13 6.32 6.42
C ALA A 212 -18.82 4.86 6.00
N LEU A 213 -19.72 4.21 5.25
CA LEU A 213 -19.53 2.85 4.73
C LEU A 213 -18.80 2.81 3.38
N ARG A 214 -18.63 3.93 2.66
CA ARG A 214 -17.90 4.03 1.37
C ARG A 214 -16.49 3.41 1.36
N PRO A 215 -15.69 3.45 2.46
CA PRO A 215 -14.38 2.82 2.46
C PRO A 215 -14.39 1.33 2.12
N ILE A 216 -15.52 0.63 2.26
CA ILE A 216 -15.63 -0.78 1.86
C ILE A 216 -15.32 -0.99 0.38
N PHE A 217 -15.65 -0.03 -0.49
CA PHE A 217 -15.38 -0.12 -1.92
C PHE A 217 -13.87 -0.09 -2.18
N LEU A 218 -13.13 0.76 -1.47
CA LEU A 218 -11.66 0.84 -1.55
C LEU A 218 -11.00 -0.43 -0.97
N VAL A 219 -11.50 -0.92 0.17
CA VAL A 219 -10.96 -2.12 0.83
C VAL A 219 -11.19 -3.39 -0.02
N ASP A 220 -12.27 -3.46 -0.81
CA ASP A 220 -12.53 -4.60 -1.69
C ASP A 220 -11.67 -4.63 -2.96
N CYS A 221 -11.07 -3.50 -3.37
CA CYS A 221 -10.22 -3.41 -4.56
C CYS A 221 -9.04 -4.38 -4.54
N ARG A 222 -8.61 -4.83 -5.73
CA ARG A 222 -7.47 -5.75 -5.89
C ARG A 222 -6.14 -5.18 -5.37
N TYR A 223 -5.84 -3.92 -5.65
CA TYR A 223 -4.59 -3.25 -5.23
C TYR A 223 -4.53 -3.03 -3.71
N CYS A 224 -5.67 -2.77 -3.06
CA CYS A 224 -5.77 -2.57 -1.62
C CYS A 224 -5.88 -3.88 -0.82
N GLY A 225 -5.45 -5.01 -1.40
CA GLY A 225 -5.48 -6.31 -0.74
C GLY A 225 -4.67 -6.38 0.56
N ALA A 226 -3.60 -5.59 0.68
CA ALA A 226 -2.82 -5.46 1.92
C ALA A 226 -3.63 -4.77 3.02
N VAL A 227 -4.25 -3.63 2.73
CA VAL A 227 -5.14 -2.89 3.65
C VAL A 227 -6.27 -3.79 4.16
N ARG A 228 -6.91 -4.54 3.26
CA ARG A 228 -7.95 -5.51 3.62
C ARG A 228 -7.47 -6.60 4.58
N ARG A 229 -6.24 -7.08 4.40
CA ARG A 229 -5.66 -8.09 5.29
C ARG A 229 -5.39 -7.47 6.66
N ASN A 230 -4.77 -6.29 6.71
CA ASN A 230 -4.47 -5.57 7.94
C ASN A 230 -5.75 -5.28 8.74
N LEU A 231 -6.79 -4.73 8.10
CA LEU A 231 -8.10 -4.50 8.74
C LEU A 231 -8.70 -5.77 9.32
N ARG A 232 -8.69 -6.87 8.56
CA ARG A 232 -9.21 -8.16 9.05
C ARG A 232 -8.43 -8.64 10.27
N GLN A 233 -7.11 -8.50 10.26
CA GLN A 233 -6.26 -8.92 11.37
C GLN A 233 -6.56 -8.11 12.63
N ILE A 234 -6.71 -6.78 12.51
CA ILE A 234 -7.11 -5.90 13.63
C ILE A 234 -8.46 -6.35 14.23
N PHE A 235 -9.46 -6.66 13.41
CA PHE A 235 -10.75 -7.14 13.91
C PHE A 235 -10.68 -8.55 14.51
N GLN A 236 -9.77 -9.40 14.02
CA GLN A 236 -9.56 -10.75 14.56
C GLN A 236 -8.81 -10.76 15.90
N SER A 237 -7.97 -9.75 16.17
CA SER A 237 -7.31 -9.54 17.46
C SER A 237 -8.18 -8.82 18.49
N LEU A 238 -9.38 -8.37 18.12
CA LEU A 238 -10.27 -7.60 19.01
C LEU A 238 -10.90 -8.42 20.17
N PRO A 239 -11.23 -9.72 20.05
CA PRO A 239 -11.90 -10.42 21.16
C PRO A 239 -11.09 -10.46 22.47
N PRO A 240 -9.79 -10.84 22.48
CA PRO A 240 -8.97 -10.79 23.71
C PRO A 240 -8.81 -9.37 24.26
N PHE A 241 -8.87 -8.36 23.39
CA PHE A 241 -8.83 -6.96 23.78
C PHE A 241 -10.08 -6.54 24.55
N ILE A 242 -11.26 -7.01 24.14
CA ILE A 242 -12.53 -6.68 24.82
C ILE A 242 -12.53 -7.20 26.26
N ASP A 243 -11.95 -8.38 26.51
CA ASP A 243 -11.89 -8.98 27.85
C ASP A 243 -11.06 -8.11 28.82
N ILE A 244 -9.90 -7.61 28.38
CA ILE A 244 -9.02 -6.76 29.21
C ILE A 244 -9.58 -5.33 29.28
N LEU A 245 -10.19 -4.82 28.21
CA LEU A 245 -10.90 -3.53 28.24
C LEU A 245 -12.04 -3.55 29.26
N LEU A 246 -12.77 -4.66 29.38
CA LEU A 246 -13.81 -4.81 30.39
C LEU A 246 -13.22 -4.78 31.81
N LEU A 247 -12.08 -5.44 32.03
CA LEU A 247 -11.34 -5.36 33.30
C LEU A 247 -10.92 -3.93 33.63
N LEU A 248 -10.42 -3.20 32.64
CA LEU A 248 -10.05 -1.79 32.77
C LEU A 248 -11.26 -0.92 33.16
N LEU A 249 -12.36 -1.01 32.41
CA LEU A 249 -13.57 -0.25 32.70
C LEU A 249 -14.15 -0.59 34.08
N PHE A 250 -14.01 -1.85 34.52
CA PHE A 250 -14.44 -2.28 35.84
C PHE A 250 -13.67 -1.60 36.97
N PHE A 251 -12.33 -1.58 36.92
CA PHE A 251 -11.52 -0.88 37.93
C PHE A 251 -11.75 0.64 37.90
N MET A 252 -11.92 1.22 36.71
CA MET A 252 -12.18 2.64 36.55
C MET A 252 -13.48 3.05 37.24
N VAL A 253 -14.55 2.26 37.10
CA VAL A 253 -15.83 2.52 37.79
C VAL A 253 -15.67 2.41 39.30
N ILE A 254 -14.92 1.44 39.81
CA ILE A 254 -14.63 1.32 41.26
C ILE A 254 -13.91 2.57 41.77
N PHE A 255 -12.86 3.00 41.10
CA PHE A 255 -12.13 4.21 41.46
C PHE A 255 -12.96 5.48 41.30
N ALA A 256 -13.87 5.54 40.33
CA ALA A 256 -14.77 6.67 40.15
C ALA A 256 -15.77 6.80 41.30
N ILE A 257 -16.35 5.69 41.75
CA ILE A 257 -17.23 5.65 42.92
C ILE A 257 -16.46 6.06 44.18
N LEU A 258 -15.25 5.49 44.37
CA LEU A 258 -14.39 5.84 45.50
C LEU A 258 -13.99 7.32 45.49
N GLY A 259 -13.56 7.84 44.34
CA GLY A 259 -13.18 9.24 44.16
C GLY A 259 -14.34 10.20 44.41
N PHE A 260 -15.53 9.87 43.92
CA PHE A 260 -16.75 10.62 44.21
C PHE A 260 -17.03 10.66 45.73
N CYS A 261 -16.98 9.52 46.41
CA CYS A 261 -17.20 9.48 47.86
C CYS A 261 -16.12 10.24 48.66
N LEU A 262 -14.87 10.26 48.20
CA LEU A 262 -13.76 10.92 48.91
C LEU A 262 -13.70 12.43 48.67
N PHE A 263 -14.00 12.90 47.45
CA PHE A 263 -13.70 14.27 47.02
C PHE A 263 -14.92 15.14 46.74
N SER A 264 -16.14 14.58 46.60
CA SER A 264 -17.36 15.35 46.30
C SER A 264 -17.70 16.44 47.32
N ALA A 265 -17.27 16.29 48.58
CA ALA A 265 -17.48 17.29 49.62
C ALA A 265 -16.67 18.59 49.39
N ASN A 266 -15.71 18.60 48.46
CA ASN A 266 -14.93 19.79 48.15
C ASN A 266 -15.61 20.62 47.05
N THR A 267 -16.22 21.76 47.41
CA THR A 267 -16.89 22.64 46.46
C THR A 267 -15.95 23.32 45.46
N ALA A 268 -14.64 23.37 45.76
CA ALA A 268 -13.63 23.92 44.86
C ALA A 268 -13.18 22.93 43.77
N ASP A 269 -13.65 21.67 43.82
CA ASP A 269 -13.27 20.62 42.89
C ASP A 269 -14.37 20.42 41.82
N PRO A 270 -14.13 20.82 40.56
CA PRO A 270 -15.10 20.59 39.48
C PRO A 270 -15.13 19.12 39.03
N TYR A 271 -14.08 18.33 39.26
CA TYR A 271 -13.87 17.00 38.67
C TYR A 271 -14.70 15.91 39.34
N PHE A 272 -14.76 15.89 40.68
CA PHE A 272 -15.45 14.84 41.45
C PHE A 272 -16.82 15.30 42.00
N SER A 273 -17.42 16.30 41.37
CA SER A 273 -18.70 16.91 41.78
C SER A 273 -19.91 15.99 41.59
N THR A 274 -19.90 15.16 40.55
CA THR A 274 -20.94 14.16 40.25
C THR A 274 -20.30 12.83 39.86
N LEU A 275 -21.08 11.75 39.93
CA LEU A 275 -20.59 10.43 39.51
C LEU A 275 -20.17 10.41 38.02
N GLU A 276 -20.94 11.08 37.15
CA GLU A 276 -20.60 11.19 35.73
C GLU A 276 -19.27 11.95 35.53
N ASN A 277 -19.12 13.11 36.17
CA ASN A 277 -17.88 13.90 36.07
C ASN A 277 -16.69 13.12 36.63
N SER A 278 -16.89 12.32 37.67
CA SER A 278 -15.84 11.45 38.24
C SER A 278 -15.39 10.37 37.25
N ILE A 279 -16.34 9.70 36.59
CA ILE A 279 -16.04 8.69 35.55
C ILE A 279 -15.30 9.32 34.38
N VAL A 280 -15.79 10.46 33.87
CA VAL A 280 -15.16 11.16 32.75
C VAL A 280 -13.75 11.66 33.13
N SER A 281 -13.60 12.24 34.31
CA SER A 281 -12.30 12.77 34.78
C SER A 281 -11.27 11.66 34.95
N LEU A 282 -11.66 10.48 35.44
CA LEU A 282 -10.77 9.32 35.53
C LEU A 282 -10.48 8.70 34.17
N PHE A 283 -11.45 8.66 33.25
CA PHE A 283 -11.19 8.24 31.87
C PHE A 283 -10.17 9.16 31.18
N VAL A 284 -10.24 10.48 31.39
CA VAL A 284 -9.24 11.43 30.87
C VAL A 284 -7.89 11.27 31.60
N LEU A 285 -7.91 10.95 32.90
CA LEU A 285 -6.70 10.68 33.68
C LEU A 285 -6.00 9.39 33.26
N LEU A 286 -6.75 8.37 32.80
CA LEU A 286 -6.18 7.15 32.22
C LEU A 286 -5.26 7.48 31.04
N THR A 287 -5.59 8.53 30.27
CA THR A 287 -4.76 9.01 29.16
C THR A 287 -3.71 10.03 29.59
N THR A 288 -3.63 10.36 30.88
CA THR A 288 -2.76 11.38 31.47
C THR A 288 -2.95 12.80 30.92
N ALA A 289 -4.07 13.09 30.26
CA ALA A 289 -4.26 14.37 29.55
C ALA A 289 -4.61 15.54 30.48
N ASN A 290 -5.12 15.27 31.67
CA ASN A 290 -5.51 16.26 32.69
C ASN A 290 -4.69 16.12 33.99
N PHE A 291 -3.55 15.41 33.96
CA PHE A 291 -2.62 15.35 35.09
C PHE A 291 -1.57 16.45 34.93
N PRO A 292 -1.31 17.32 35.94
CA PRO A 292 -1.69 17.19 37.35
C PRO A 292 -3.04 17.82 37.75
N ASP A 293 -3.70 18.56 36.87
CA ASP A 293 -4.83 19.45 37.18
C ASP A 293 -5.98 18.76 37.95
N VAL A 294 -6.34 17.54 37.58
CA VAL A 294 -7.40 16.76 38.24
C VAL A 294 -7.13 16.44 39.72
N MET A 295 -5.84 16.40 40.12
CA MET A 295 -5.43 16.10 41.49
C MET A 295 -5.32 17.34 42.37
N MET A 296 -5.04 18.51 41.78
CA MET A 296 -4.64 19.71 42.51
C MET A 296 -5.65 20.20 43.56
N PRO A 297 -6.98 20.22 43.29
CA PRO A 297 -7.97 20.61 44.30
C PRO A 297 -7.95 19.71 45.55
N ALA A 298 -7.85 18.39 45.36
CA ALA A 298 -7.79 17.42 46.45
C ALA A 298 -6.45 17.44 47.20
N TYR A 299 -5.35 17.64 46.47
CA TYR A 299 -3.99 17.69 47.02
C TYR A 299 -3.72 18.94 47.85
N SER A 300 -4.25 20.09 47.42
CA SER A 300 -4.14 21.34 48.17
C SER A 300 -4.84 21.28 49.54
N LYS A 301 -5.93 20.52 49.63
CA LYS A 301 -6.67 20.28 50.89
C LYS A 301 -5.95 19.27 51.80
N ASN A 302 -5.48 18.16 51.24
CA ASN A 302 -4.72 17.16 51.98
C ASN A 302 -3.64 16.53 51.07
N ARG A 303 -2.37 16.60 51.50
CA ARG A 303 -1.25 16.04 50.75
C ARG A 303 -1.37 14.54 50.54
N TRP A 304 -2.02 13.81 51.46
CA TRP A 304 -2.23 12.37 51.35
C TRP A 304 -3.20 11.96 50.24
N SER A 305 -4.00 12.89 49.70
CA SER A 305 -4.87 12.64 48.54
C SER A 305 -4.09 12.18 47.31
N CYS A 306 -2.78 12.47 47.22
CA CYS A 306 -1.94 11.99 46.12
C CYS A 306 -1.88 10.46 46.02
N ILE A 307 -2.03 9.74 47.14
CA ILE A 307 -2.00 8.27 47.16
C ILE A 307 -3.08 7.69 46.25
N PHE A 308 -4.28 8.26 46.27
CA PHE A 308 -5.38 7.81 45.40
C PHE A 308 -4.97 7.83 43.92
N PHE A 309 -4.43 8.96 43.45
CA PHE A 309 -4.03 9.14 42.06
C PHE A 309 -2.80 8.30 41.68
N ILE A 310 -1.82 8.16 42.59
CA ILE A 310 -0.64 7.32 42.38
C ILE A 310 -1.06 5.85 42.24
N VAL A 311 -1.94 5.36 43.12
CA VAL A 311 -2.43 3.98 43.07
C VAL A 311 -3.25 3.75 41.80
N TYR A 312 -4.13 4.69 41.45
CA TYR A 312 -4.90 4.65 40.21
C TYR A 312 -3.99 4.53 38.98
N LEU A 313 -3.04 5.45 38.79
CA LEU A 313 -2.13 5.42 37.64
C LEU A 313 -1.22 4.18 37.64
N SER A 314 -0.82 3.69 38.80
CA SER A 314 0.00 2.47 38.89
C SER A 314 -0.75 1.23 38.38
N ILE A 315 -2.02 1.08 38.79
CA ILE A 315 -2.85 -0.07 38.43
C ILE A 315 -3.39 0.08 37.01
N GLU A 316 -4.05 1.20 36.70
CA GLU A 316 -4.76 1.40 35.43
C GLU A 316 -3.82 1.67 34.26
N LEU A 317 -2.94 2.66 34.40
CA LEU A 317 -2.06 3.08 33.30
C LEU A 317 -0.85 2.16 33.15
N TYR A 318 -0.08 1.92 34.22
CA TYR A 318 1.17 1.15 34.06
C TYR A 318 0.98 -0.35 33.99
N PHE A 319 0.01 -0.90 34.73
CA PHE A 319 -0.23 -2.34 34.72
C PHE A 319 -1.25 -2.74 33.66
N ILE A 320 -2.52 -2.31 33.76
CA ILE A 320 -3.60 -2.79 32.90
C ILE A 320 -3.42 -2.31 31.45
N MET A 321 -3.14 -1.03 31.18
CA MET A 321 -2.96 -0.55 29.80
C MET A 321 -1.76 -1.19 29.11
N ASN A 322 -0.62 -1.37 29.79
CA ASN A 322 0.52 -2.05 29.17
C ASN A 322 0.27 -3.55 28.95
N LEU A 323 -0.47 -4.21 29.85
CA LEU A 323 -0.93 -5.59 29.65
C LEU A 323 -1.83 -5.71 28.42
N LEU A 324 -2.78 -4.77 28.27
CA LEU A 324 -3.67 -4.66 27.11
C LEU A 324 -2.86 -4.59 25.81
N LEU A 325 -1.86 -3.72 25.77
CA LEU A 325 -0.95 -3.59 24.63
C LEU A 325 -0.20 -4.88 24.32
N ALA A 326 0.33 -5.56 25.34
CA ALA A 326 1.08 -6.80 25.18
C ALA A 326 0.22 -7.93 24.60
N VAL A 327 -1.01 -8.11 25.10
CA VAL A 327 -1.94 -9.15 24.61
C VAL A 327 -2.39 -8.87 23.18
N VAL A 328 -2.68 -7.62 22.84
CA VAL A 328 -3.01 -7.23 21.46
C VAL A 328 -1.86 -7.53 20.51
N PHE A 329 -0.62 -7.23 20.92
CA PHE A 329 0.56 -7.51 20.11
C PHE A 329 0.76 -9.00 19.85
N ASP A 330 0.72 -9.82 20.90
CA ASP A 330 0.96 -11.26 20.78
C ASP A 330 -0.11 -11.95 19.92
N THR A 331 -1.39 -11.61 20.15
CA THR A 331 -2.51 -12.14 19.38
C THR A 331 -2.43 -11.72 17.91
N PHE A 332 -2.08 -10.46 17.63
CA PHE A 332 -1.91 -9.97 16.27
C PHE A 332 -0.78 -10.70 15.53
N ASN A 333 0.39 -10.88 16.17
CA ASN A 333 1.52 -11.61 15.60
C ASN A 333 1.17 -13.08 15.31
N GLY A 334 0.44 -13.72 16.22
CA GLY A 334 -0.06 -15.09 16.03
C GLY A 334 -0.96 -15.19 14.79
N VAL A 335 -1.89 -14.24 14.61
CA VAL A 335 -2.77 -14.18 13.43
C VAL A 335 -1.98 -13.90 12.15
N GLU A 336 -1.00 -12.99 12.16
CA GLU A 336 -0.15 -12.71 10.99
C GLU A 336 0.64 -13.94 10.56
N LYS A 337 1.28 -14.62 11.51
CA LYS A 337 2.06 -15.83 11.29
C LYS A 337 1.22 -16.96 10.68
N MET A 338 0.04 -17.25 11.26
CA MET A 338 -0.88 -18.26 10.71
C MET A 338 -1.35 -17.89 9.31
N LYS A 339 -1.61 -16.61 9.07
CA LYS A 339 -2.02 -16.14 7.74
C LYS A 339 -0.90 -16.29 6.71
N PHE A 340 0.34 -15.99 7.10
CA PHE A 340 1.50 -16.16 6.24
C PHE A 340 1.71 -17.63 5.86
N LYS A 341 1.62 -18.55 6.83
CA LYS A 341 1.67 -20.00 6.59
C LYS A 341 0.59 -20.45 5.60
N SER A 342 -0.65 -20.01 5.79
CA SER A 342 -1.77 -20.30 4.88
C SER A 342 -1.51 -19.80 3.45
N LEU A 343 -0.90 -18.61 3.27
CA LEU A 343 -0.55 -18.07 1.96
C LEU A 343 0.55 -18.87 1.26
N LEU A 344 1.56 -19.34 1.99
CA LEU A 344 2.63 -20.18 1.44
C LEU A 344 2.09 -21.54 0.99
N LEU A 345 1.25 -22.18 1.81
CA LEU A 345 0.63 -23.47 1.47
C LEU A 345 -0.27 -23.35 0.23
N HIS A 346 -1.06 -22.28 0.13
CA HIS A 346 -1.90 -22.02 -1.04
C HIS A 346 -1.08 -21.85 -2.33
N LYS A 347 0.03 -21.10 -2.27
CA LYS A 347 0.98 -20.98 -3.39
C LYS A 347 1.57 -22.33 -3.78
N ARG A 348 1.92 -23.15 -2.79
CA ARG A 348 2.47 -24.49 -3.03
C ARG A 348 1.47 -25.42 -3.72
N SER A 349 0.21 -25.42 -3.28
CA SER A 349 -0.87 -26.19 -3.93
C SER A 349 -1.11 -25.74 -5.39
N ALA A 350 -1.03 -24.45 -5.68
CA ALA A 350 -1.08 -23.96 -7.07
C ALA A 350 0.08 -24.49 -7.94
N ILE A 351 1.30 -24.53 -7.38
CA ILE A 351 2.47 -25.11 -8.05
C ILE A 351 2.26 -26.60 -8.33
N GLU A 352 1.71 -27.35 -7.36
CA GLU A 352 1.43 -28.77 -7.51
C GLU A 352 0.39 -29.04 -8.62
N HIS A 353 -0.71 -28.29 -8.67
CA HIS A 353 -1.71 -28.41 -9.73
C HIS A 353 -1.14 -28.02 -11.11
N ALA A 354 -0.39 -26.92 -11.19
CA ALA A 354 0.26 -26.52 -12.44
C ALA A 354 1.29 -27.57 -12.89
N PHE A 355 2.07 -28.15 -11.98
CA PHE A 355 3.03 -29.20 -12.29
C PHE A 355 2.35 -30.46 -12.81
N GLN A 356 1.24 -30.88 -12.19
CA GLN A 356 0.45 -32.04 -12.63
C GLN A 356 -0.14 -31.86 -14.04
N LEU A 357 -0.55 -30.64 -14.41
CA LEU A 357 -1.03 -30.33 -15.77
C LEU A 357 0.08 -30.36 -16.82
N LEU A 358 1.30 -30.00 -16.42
CA LEU A 358 2.47 -29.94 -17.32
C LEU A 358 3.16 -31.30 -17.48
N VAL A 359 3.01 -32.21 -16.53
CA VAL A 359 3.55 -33.59 -16.55
C VAL A 359 2.45 -34.56 -16.98
N THR A 360 2.49 -35.02 -18.23
CA THR A 360 1.49 -35.98 -18.73
C THR A 360 1.83 -37.42 -18.33
N ARG A 361 0.83 -38.22 -17.96
CA ARG A 361 0.96 -39.67 -17.71
C ARG A 361 1.42 -40.50 -18.94
N GLN A 362 1.36 -39.95 -20.16
CA GLN A 362 1.61 -40.69 -21.40
C GLN A 362 3.07 -40.68 -21.88
N VAL A 363 3.90 -39.70 -21.48
CA VAL A 363 5.29 -39.56 -21.99
C VAL A 363 6.23 -39.23 -20.83
N ARG A 364 6.73 -40.29 -20.18
CA ARG A 364 7.77 -40.31 -19.12
C ARG A 364 7.47 -39.48 -17.84
N PRO A 365 7.40 -40.09 -16.65
CA PRO A 365 6.79 -39.47 -15.46
C PRO A 365 7.65 -38.45 -14.69
N ASP A 366 8.85 -38.06 -15.14
CA ASP A 366 9.86 -37.55 -14.20
C ASP A 366 10.11 -36.03 -14.20
N GLY A 367 9.38 -35.22 -14.98
CA GLY A 367 9.47 -33.76 -14.83
C GLY A 367 8.98 -32.90 -15.99
N VAL A 368 9.07 -31.57 -15.80
CA VAL A 368 8.69 -30.57 -16.81
C VAL A 368 9.89 -30.27 -17.70
N CYS A 369 9.77 -30.49 -19.01
CA CYS A 369 10.83 -30.15 -19.96
C CYS A 369 10.74 -28.68 -20.45
N LEU A 370 11.81 -28.20 -21.07
CA LEU A 370 11.93 -26.81 -21.53
C LEU A 370 10.81 -26.39 -22.49
N LYS A 371 10.29 -27.30 -23.33
CA LYS A 371 9.19 -27.01 -24.26
C LYS A 371 7.88 -26.71 -23.51
N GLN A 372 7.54 -27.50 -22.49
CA GLN A 372 6.31 -27.28 -21.71
C GLN A 372 6.47 -26.02 -20.84
N PHE A 373 7.66 -25.78 -20.29
CA PHE A 373 7.96 -24.53 -19.59
C PHE A 373 7.87 -23.30 -20.49
N ASP A 374 8.39 -23.37 -21.72
CA ASP A 374 8.27 -22.28 -22.71
C ASP A 374 6.80 -21.98 -23.04
N GLY A 375 5.99 -23.03 -23.20
CA GLY A 375 4.54 -22.94 -23.40
C GLY A 375 3.82 -22.24 -22.25
N LEU A 376 4.07 -22.67 -21.01
CA LEU A 376 3.55 -22.04 -19.80
C LEU A 376 3.89 -20.54 -19.75
N MET A 377 5.14 -20.20 -20.00
CA MET A 377 5.64 -18.83 -19.88
C MET A 377 5.01 -17.86 -20.88
N ARG A 378 4.54 -18.35 -22.04
CA ARG A 378 3.81 -17.51 -23.01
C ARG A 378 2.51 -16.96 -22.44
N PHE A 379 1.83 -17.72 -21.59
CA PHE A 379 0.58 -17.31 -20.96
C PHE A 379 0.80 -16.64 -19.60
N TYR A 380 1.71 -17.16 -18.77
CA TYR A 380 1.96 -16.59 -17.45
C TYR A 380 2.68 -15.22 -17.52
N ARG A 381 3.66 -15.06 -18.42
CA ARG A 381 4.38 -13.78 -18.65
C ARG A 381 4.66 -13.54 -20.15
N PRO A 382 3.68 -13.03 -20.92
CA PRO A 382 3.79 -12.90 -22.37
C PRO A 382 4.88 -11.92 -22.84
N ARG A 383 5.24 -10.92 -22.01
CA ARG A 383 6.26 -9.91 -22.34
C ARG A 383 7.70 -10.37 -22.10
N MET A 384 7.91 -11.61 -21.67
CA MET A 384 9.22 -12.13 -21.32
C MET A 384 9.98 -12.60 -22.56
N THR A 385 11.25 -12.18 -22.71
CA THR A 385 12.06 -12.58 -23.86
C THR A 385 12.38 -14.08 -23.83
N ALA A 386 12.63 -14.68 -24.99
CA ALA A 386 13.02 -16.09 -25.09
C ALA A 386 14.29 -16.39 -24.26
N ARG A 387 15.29 -15.50 -24.31
CA ARG A 387 16.49 -15.57 -23.48
C ARG A 387 16.14 -15.67 -21.99
N ASP A 388 15.30 -14.78 -21.49
CA ASP A 388 14.98 -14.74 -20.07
C ASP A 388 14.19 -15.99 -19.63
N ARG A 389 13.32 -16.54 -20.51
CA ARG A 389 12.61 -17.80 -20.26
C ARG A 389 13.58 -18.97 -20.11
N PHE A 390 14.64 -19.02 -20.92
CA PHE A 390 15.69 -20.04 -20.75
C PHE A 390 16.46 -19.87 -19.45
N LEU A 391 16.89 -18.66 -19.13
CA LEU A 391 17.67 -18.37 -17.93
C LEU A 391 16.87 -18.70 -16.67
N THR A 392 15.56 -18.43 -16.66
CA THR A 392 14.68 -18.84 -15.55
C THR A 392 14.50 -20.35 -15.44
N PHE A 393 14.36 -21.08 -16.54
CA PHE A 393 14.35 -22.55 -16.51
C PHE A 393 15.64 -23.11 -15.91
N LYS A 394 16.79 -22.59 -16.34
CA LYS A 394 18.10 -23.02 -15.83
C LYS A 394 18.29 -22.66 -14.35
N ALA A 395 17.81 -21.50 -13.92
CA ALA A 395 17.88 -21.07 -12.52
C ALA A 395 16.97 -21.90 -11.58
N LEU A 396 15.87 -22.45 -12.09
CA LEU A 396 15.05 -23.41 -11.36
C LEU A 396 15.75 -24.77 -11.23
N ASN A 397 16.51 -25.17 -12.25
CA ASN A 397 17.14 -26.47 -12.33
C ASN A 397 18.43 -26.56 -11.49
N HIS A 398 18.29 -26.83 -10.20
CA HIS A 398 19.44 -27.06 -9.32
C HIS A 398 20.09 -28.44 -9.50
N SER A 399 19.32 -29.43 -9.97
CA SER A 399 19.79 -30.80 -10.16
C SER A 399 20.65 -31.00 -11.41
N GLY A 400 20.65 -30.03 -12.34
CA GLY A 400 21.33 -30.15 -13.63
C GLY A 400 20.69 -31.15 -14.59
N ALA A 401 19.49 -31.66 -14.25
CA ALA A 401 18.77 -32.64 -15.05
C ALA A 401 18.17 -32.00 -16.32
N THR A 402 17.79 -32.81 -17.31
CA THR A 402 17.13 -32.29 -18.52
C THR A 402 15.67 -31.85 -18.29
N MET A 403 15.10 -32.21 -17.14
CA MET A 403 13.72 -31.90 -16.74
C MET A 403 13.68 -31.33 -15.33
N LEU A 404 12.68 -30.50 -15.03
CA LEU A 404 12.46 -29.94 -13.69
C LEU A 404 11.67 -30.91 -12.83
N SER A 405 12.20 -31.23 -11.64
CA SER A 405 11.49 -31.97 -10.61
C SER A 405 10.46 -31.09 -9.89
N LEU A 406 9.51 -31.68 -9.17
CA LEU A 406 8.56 -30.93 -8.33
C LEU A 406 9.30 -30.09 -7.26
N GLN A 407 10.41 -30.61 -6.73
CA GLN A 407 11.20 -29.93 -5.70
C GLN A 407 11.89 -28.68 -6.25
N ASP A 408 12.39 -28.74 -7.48
CA ASP A 408 12.93 -27.59 -8.21
C ASP A 408 11.81 -26.58 -8.52
N PHE A 409 10.63 -27.07 -8.89
CA PHE A 409 9.49 -26.25 -9.27
C PHE A 409 8.84 -25.50 -8.09
N TYR A 410 9.03 -25.93 -6.82
CA TYR A 410 8.55 -25.17 -5.66
C TYR A 410 9.15 -23.76 -5.55
N LYS A 411 10.35 -23.54 -6.10
CA LYS A 411 11.00 -22.21 -6.12
C LYS A 411 10.49 -21.30 -7.25
N PHE A 412 9.44 -21.72 -7.98
CA PHE A 412 8.90 -21.00 -9.13
C PHE A 412 8.69 -19.50 -8.88
N TYR A 413 7.97 -19.14 -7.83
CA TYR A 413 7.64 -17.73 -7.53
C TYR A 413 8.86 -16.88 -7.17
N GLU A 414 9.93 -17.48 -6.63
CA GLU A 414 11.15 -16.77 -6.27
C GLU A 414 12.01 -16.48 -7.52
N VAL A 415 12.15 -17.47 -8.40
CA VAL A 415 13.00 -17.39 -9.59
C VAL A 415 12.35 -16.55 -10.69
N ILE A 416 11.03 -16.65 -10.86
CA ILE A 416 10.32 -15.87 -11.90
C ILE A 416 10.37 -14.36 -11.64
N GLY A 417 10.63 -13.94 -10.40
CA GLY A 417 10.83 -12.54 -10.03
C GLY A 417 12.13 -11.93 -10.55
N LEU A 418 13.10 -12.75 -10.99
CA LEU A 418 14.42 -12.29 -11.43
C LEU A 418 14.35 -11.58 -12.78
N LYS A 419 14.99 -10.40 -12.85
CA LYS A 419 15.29 -9.69 -14.09
C LYS A 419 16.72 -9.99 -14.50
N TRP A 420 16.89 -10.47 -15.72
CA TRP A 420 18.18 -10.89 -16.25
C TRP A 420 18.88 -9.74 -16.96
N LYS A 421 20.13 -9.50 -16.59
CA LYS A 421 21.03 -8.58 -17.28
C LYS A 421 22.33 -9.31 -17.62
N ALA A 422 22.87 -9.05 -18.81
CA ALA A 422 24.21 -9.51 -19.16
C ALA A 422 25.24 -8.77 -18.30
N ARG A 423 26.24 -9.48 -17.77
CA ARG A 423 27.39 -8.84 -17.14
C ARG A 423 28.24 -8.21 -18.26
N ARG A 424 28.14 -6.88 -18.43
CA ARG A 424 28.99 -6.13 -19.35
C ARG A 424 30.27 -5.74 -18.62
N ILE A 425 31.42 -6.24 -19.10
CA ILE A 425 32.73 -6.07 -18.45
C ILE A 425 33.43 -4.76 -18.87
N GLY A 426 32.98 -4.06 -19.91
CA GLY A 426 33.62 -2.81 -20.36
C GLY A 426 32.74 -1.95 -21.24
N GLU A 427 31.86 -1.14 -20.64
CA GLU A 427 31.18 -0.05 -21.35
C GLU A 427 31.04 1.17 -20.44
N HIS A 428 32.17 1.77 -20.10
CA HIS A 428 32.18 3.17 -19.70
C HIS A 428 33.15 3.89 -20.63
N TRP A 429 32.82 5.12 -21.05
CA TRP A 429 33.69 5.95 -21.91
C TRP A 429 35.11 6.23 -21.30
N PHE A 430 35.37 5.72 -20.09
CA PHE A 430 36.55 5.95 -19.24
C PHE A 430 37.62 4.88 -19.40
N ASP A 431 37.34 3.75 -20.06
CA ASP A 431 38.40 2.79 -20.37
C ASP A 431 39.42 3.39 -21.36
N ASP A 432 39.07 4.51 -22.02
CA ASP A 432 39.97 5.33 -22.85
C ASP A 432 40.72 6.43 -22.07
N LEU A 433 40.45 6.64 -20.76
CA LEU A 433 41.15 7.63 -19.94
C LEU A 433 42.24 6.98 -19.05
N PRO A 434 43.47 7.53 -18.99
CA PRO A 434 44.54 6.97 -18.19
C PRO A 434 44.22 7.06 -16.68
N ARG A 435 44.58 6.01 -15.93
CA ARG A 435 44.35 5.85 -14.47
C ARG A 435 44.82 7.04 -13.61
N THR A 436 45.72 7.87 -14.13
CA THR A 436 46.23 9.09 -13.51
C THR A 436 45.16 10.17 -13.35
N ALA A 437 44.26 10.35 -14.32
CA ALA A 437 43.19 11.35 -14.23
C ALA A 437 42.20 11.06 -13.08
N PHE A 438 41.94 9.76 -12.81
CA PHE A 438 41.06 9.32 -11.73
C PHE A 438 41.63 9.59 -10.33
N LEU A 439 42.93 9.36 -10.14
CA LEU A 439 43.64 9.68 -8.89
C LEU A 439 43.77 11.18 -8.66
N ILE A 440 43.97 11.96 -9.74
CA ILE A 440 44.01 13.42 -9.67
C ILE A 440 42.63 13.98 -9.29
N LEU A 441 41.54 13.44 -9.85
CA LEU A 441 40.18 13.87 -9.51
C LEU A 441 39.82 13.53 -8.05
N LYS A 442 40.13 12.32 -7.59
CA LYS A 442 39.94 11.92 -6.18
C LYS A 442 40.80 12.75 -5.22
N GLY A 443 42.04 13.03 -5.59
CA GLY A 443 42.97 13.85 -4.82
C GLY A 443 42.53 15.31 -4.74
N LEU A 444 42.06 15.89 -5.85
CA LEU A 444 41.58 17.28 -5.91
C LEU A 444 40.31 17.47 -5.07
N ILE A 445 39.40 16.50 -5.10
CA ILE A 445 38.18 16.48 -4.27
C ILE A 445 38.53 16.37 -2.78
N PHE A 446 39.53 15.56 -2.41
CA PHE A 446 39.97 15.40 -1.02
C PHE A 446 40.69 16.65 -0.49
N VAL A 447 41.55 17.28 -1.31
CA VAL A 447 42.30 18.50 -0.97
C VAL A 447 41.38 19.72 -0.89
N THR A 448 40.33 19.80 -1.71
CA THR A 448 39.31 20.85 -1.61
C THR A 448 38.39 20.65 -0.39
N LEU A 449 38.11 19.40 0.01
CA LEU A 449 37.33 19.09 1.21
C LEU A 449 38.01 19.57 2.51
N ILE A 450 39.35 19.48 2.58
CA ILE A 450 40.13 19.83 3.77
C ILE A 450 40.36 21.36 3.85
N ARG A 451 40.46 22.04 2.72
CA ARG A 451 40.77 23.48 2.66
C ARG A 451 39.55 24.39 2.81
N PHE A 452 38.34 23.86 2.61
CA PHE A 452 37.09 24.64 2.63
C PHE A 452 36.31 24.56 3.96
N ALA A 453 36.81 23.81 4.94
CA ALA A 453 36.19 23.69 6.26
C ALA A 453 36.20 25.00 7.09
N LEU A 454 36.70 26.12 6.55
CA LEU A 454 36.92 27.36 7.28
C LEU A 454 36.42 28.66 6.61
N VAL A 455 35.77 28.65 5.44
CA VAL A 455 35.38 29.92 4.78
C VAL A 455 33.92 29.92 4.31
N THR A 456 33.18 30.88 4.86
CA THR A 456 31.80 31.27 4.61
C THR A 456 31.58 31.64 3.13
N GLU A 457 30.71 30.92 2.42
CA GLU A 457 29.78 31.42 1.38
C GLU A 457 28.93 30.24 0.84
N PHE A 458 27.60 30.27 0.99
CA PHE A 458 26.68 29.21 0.57
C PHE A 458 26.80 28.84 -0.92
N TYR A 459 27.09 29.84 -1.75
CA TYR A 459 27.25 29.72 -3.20
C TYR A 459 28.39 28.77 -3.60
N SER A 460 29.49 28.80 -2.85
CA SER A 460 30.67 27.98 -3.12
C SER A 460 30.41 26.49 -2.93
N LEU A 461 29.68 26.12 -1.86
CA LEU A 461 29.26 24.75 -1.58
C LEU A 461 28.31 24.22 -2.66
N MET A 462 27.38 25.05 -3.13
CA MET A 462 26.44 24.66 -4.19
C MET A 462 27.17 24.37 -5.51
N ILE A 463 28.11 25.24 -5.91
CA ILE A 463 28.93 25.04 -7.11
C ILE A 463 29.74 23.75 -6.99
N PHE A 464 30.36 23.51 -5.83
CA PHE A 464 31.12 22.28 -5.58
C PHE A 464 30.25 21.02 -5.78
N TYR A 465 29.07 20.98 -5.16
CA TYR A 465 28.15 19.85 -5.31
C TYR A 465 27.57 19.73 -6.74
N GLY A 466 27.37 20.84 -7.44
CA GLY A 466 26.99 20.85 -8.84
C GLY A 466 28.06 20.20 -9.72
N VAL A 467 29.32 20.59 -9.53
CA VAL A 467 30.47 20.03 -10.25
C VAL A 467 30.65 18.54 -9.93
N GLU A 468 30.54 18.15 -8.66
CA GLU A 468 30.60 16.75 -8.24
C GLU A 468 29.56 15.88 -8.97
N VAL A 469 28.30 16.34 -9.02
CA VAL A 469 27.20 15.63 -9.69
C VAL A 469 27.46 15.53 -11.20
N LEU A 470 27.89 16.62 -11.85
CA LEU A 470 28.23 16.62 -13.28
C LEU A 470 29.37 15.63 -13.58
N LEU A 471 30.44 15.66 -12.79
CA LEU A 471 31.57 14.74 -12.93
C LEU A 471 31.16 13.27 -12.72
N LYS A 472 30.25 12.98 -11.80
CA LYS A 472 29.74 11.61 -11.58
C LYS A 472 28.82 11.15 -12.70
N ILE A 473 28.00 12.03 -13.27
CA ILE A 473 27.09 11.69 -14.39
C ILE A 473 27.89 11.41 -15.66
N THR A 474 28.87 12.26 -15.99
CA THR A 474 29.81 11.97 -17.07
C THR A 474 30.64 10.73 -16.74
N GLY A 475 31.10 10.64 -15.48
CA GLY A 475 31.77 9.57 -14.72
C GLY A 475 31.26 8.13 -14.90
N LEU A 476 29.99 7.92 -14.61
CA LEU A 476 29.41 6.59 -14.51
C LEU A 476 28.47 6.31 -15.69
N GLY A 477 28.19 7.34 -16.49
CA GLY A 477 27.05 7.40 -17.37
C GLY A 477 25.74 7.63 -16.59
N PRO A 478 24.74 8.29 -17.21
CA PRO A 478 23.48 8.62 -16.52
C PRO A 478 22.72 7.38 -16.04
N LEU A 479 22.75 6.28 -16.80
CA LEU A 479 22.04 5.04 -16.45
C LEU A 479 22.59 4.39 -15.16
N THR A 480 23.92 4.35 -15.00
CA THR A 480 24.55 3.78 -13.81
C THR A 480 24.46 4.76 -12.64
N TYR A 481 24.60 6.07 -12.90
CA TYR A 481 24.47 7.09 -11.86
C TYR A 481 23.10 7.05 -11.18
N PHE A 482 22.00 7.05 -11.96
CA PHE A 482 20.64 6.99 -11.43
C PHE A 482 20.22 5.61 -10.91
N SER A 483 21.05 4.58 -11.07
CA SER A 483 20.77 3.26 -10.48
C SER A 483 20.97 3.24 -8.97
N SER A 484 21.85 4.11 -8.43
CA SER A 484 22.08 4.21 -6.99
C SER A 484 21.12 5.22 -6.36
N GLY A 485 20.32 4.79 -5.39
CA GLY A 485 19.38 5.66 -4.66
C GLY A 485 20.08 6.83 -3.95
N TRP A 486 21.33 6.64 -3.52
CA TRP A 486 22.12 7.70 -2.89
C TRP A 486 22.60 8.76 -3.86
N ASN A 487 22.94 8.38 -5.09
CA ASN A 487 23.29 9.34 -6.16
C ASN A 487 22.04 10.09 -6.62
N LEU A 488 20.90 9.39 -6.76
CA LEU A 488 19.61 10.02 -7.06
C LEU A 488 19.23 11.06 -5.99
N PHE A 489 19.44 10.75 -4.71
CA PHE A 489 19.25 11.69 -3.61
C PHE A 489 20.18 12.91 -3.72
N ASP A 490 21.46 12.72 -3.99
CA ASP A 490 22.42 13.83 -4.13
C ASP A 490 22.05 14.74 -5.30
N PHE A 491 21.71 14.16 -6.44
CA PHE A 491 21.21 14.87 -7.60
C PHE A 491 19.94 15.67 -7.28
N SER A 492 18.95 15.05 -6.63
CA SER A 492 17.69 15.70 -6.28
C SER A 492 17.92 16.92 -5.39
N VAL A 493 18.71 16.77 -4.33
CA VAL A 493 19.03 17.85 -3.39
C VAL A 493 19.83 18.98 -4.07
N THR A 494 20.78 18.64 -4.95
CA THR A 494 21.53 19.64 -5.72
C THR A 494 20.61 20.41 -6.68
N VAL A 495 19.70 19.72 -7.40
CA VAL A 495 18.72 20.35 -8.30
C VAL A 495 17.76 21.27 -7.53
N PHE A 496 17.24 20.84 -6.38
CA PHE A 496 16.42 21.70 -5.52
C PHE A 496 17.19 22.94 -5.05
N ALA A 497 18.46 22.81 -4.69
CA ALA A 497 19.28 23.96 -4.30
C ALA A 497 19.46 24.97 -5.45
N PHE A 498 19.71 24.51 -6.68
CA PHE A 498 19.76 25.38 -7.86
C PHE A 498 18.40 26.04 -8.16
N LEU A 499 17.29 25.30 -8.01
CA LEU A 499 15.95 25.86 -8.21
C LEU A 499 15.63 26.95 -7.18
N GLY A 500 16.02 26.73 -5.91
CA GLY A 500 15.89 27.74 -4.85
C GLY A 500 16.73 28.98 -5.12
N LEU A 501 17.91 28.83 -5.71
CA LEU A 501 18.74 29.97 -6.10
C LEU A 501 18.14 30.77 -7.26
N ILE A 502 17.65 30.07 -8.29
CA ILE A 502 16.95 30.70 -9.41
C ILE A 502 15.73 31.47 -8.89
N ALA A 503 14.92 30.85 -8.03
CA ALA A 503 13.78 31.51 -7.40
C ALA A 503 14.16 32.78 -6.62
N LEU A 504 15.26 32.73 -5.86
CA LEU A 504 15.77 33.89 -5.13
C LEU A 504 16.27 34.98 -6.08
N ALA A 505 16.94 34.61 -7.18
CA ALA A 505 17.44 35.56 -8.17
C ALA A 505 16.32 36.27 -8.96
N PHE A 506 15.15 35.64 -9.07
CA PHE A 506 13.96 36.21 -9.72
C PHE A 506 12.94 36.80 -8.73
N ASP A 507 13.31 36.97 -7.44
CA ASP A 507 12.43 37.48 -6.36
C ASP A 507 11.06 36.77 -6.28
N MET A 508 11.06 35.46 -6.55
CA MET A 508 9.84 34.65 -6.52
C MET A 508 9.52 34.22 -5.09
N GLU A 509 8.84 35.08 -4.33
CA GLU A 509 8.47 34.84 -2.92
C GLU A 509 7.88 33.44 -2.62
N PRO A 510 6.99 32.86 -3.45
CA PRO A 510 6.40 31.54 -3.16
C PRO A 510 7.41 30.40 -3.13
N PHE A 511 8.60 30.56 -3.71
CA PHE A 511 9.63 29.53 -3.79
C PHE A 511 10.76 29.71 -2.75
N TYR A 512 10.67 30.73 -1.89
CA TYR A 512 11.65 30.97 -0.82
C TYR A 512 11.78 29.78 0.14
N PHE A 513 10.72 28.97 0.32
CA PHE A 513 10.78 27.75 1.12
C PHE A 513 11.90 26.78 0.67
N ILE A 514 12.25 26.74 -0.62
CA ILE A 514 13.33 25.89 -1.12
C ILE A 514 14.68 26.31 -0.52
N VAL A 515 14.88 27.61 -0.32
CA VAL A 515 16.05 28.17 0.36
C VAL A 515 16.01 27.84 1.86
N VAL A 516 14.83 27.71 2.47
CA VAL A 516 14.70 27.25 3.86
C VAL A 516 15.07 25.76 4.00
N LEU A 517 14.84 24.93 2.97
CA LEU A 517 15.20 23.50 2.95
C LEU A 517 16.71 23.21 2.75
N ARG A 518 17.59 24.23 2.76
CA ARG A 518 19.06 24.06 2.69
C ARG A 518 19.64 22.99 3.64
N PRO A 519 19.18 22.85 4.91
CA PRO A 519 19.70 21.83 5.82
C PRO A 519 19.49 20.38 5.35
N PHE A 520 18.60 20.11 4.39
CA PHE A 520 18.46 18.76 3.81
C PHE A 520 19.75 18.25 3.16
N GLN A 521 20.67 19.15 2.76
CA GLN A 521 22.01 18.78 2.30
C GLN A 521 22.83 18.05 3.37
N LEU A 522 22.58 18.31 4.66
CA LEU A 522 23.26 17.64 5.77
C LEU A 522 22.86 16.17 5.90
N LEU A 523 21.74 15.74 5.32
CA LEU A 523 21.37 14.31 5.27
C LEU A 523 22.40 13.47 4.52
N ARG A 524 23.25 14.09 3.69
CA ARG A 524 24.41 13.42 3.07
C ARG A 524 25.39 12.88 4.11
N LEU A 525 25.51 13.51 5.28
CA LEU A 525 26.36 13.05 6.37
C LEU A 525 25.89 11.70 6.94
N PHE A 526 24.59 11.39 6.85
CA PHE A 526 24.07 10.10 7.29
C PHE A 526 24.60 8.93 6.44
N LYS A 527 25.11 9.20 5.23
CA LYS A 527 25.80 8.20 4.42
C LYS A 527 27.12 7.75 5.03
N ILE A 528 27.77 8.56 5.85
CA ILE A 528 29.13 8.26 6.35
C ILE A 528 29.10 7.07 7.32
N LYS A 529 28.09 7.01 8.19
CA LYS A 529 27.98 5.96 9.21
C LYS A 529 27.11 4.81 8.72
N GLN A 530 27.68 3.61 8.68
CA GLN A 530 26.97 2.38 8.24
C GLN A 530 25.63 2.19 8.96
N ARG A 531 25.56 2.49 10.26
CA ARG A 531 24.33 2.32 11.04
C ARG A 531 23.17 3.17 10.50
N TYR A 532 23.42 4.40 10.07
CA TYR A 532 22.38 5.27 9.52
C TYR A 532 21.97 4.85 8.10
N ARG A 533 22.93 4.39 7.28
CA ARG A 533 22.62 3.78 5.98
C ARG A 533 21.68 2.59 6.14
N ASN A 534 22.04 1.65 7.02
CA ASN A 534 21.21 0.48 7.29
C ASN A 534 19.79 0.87 7.71
N VAL A 535 19.63 1.88 8.58
CA VAL A 535 18.32 2.39 9.01
C VAL A 535 17.53 2.98 7.82
N LEU A 536 18.13 3.83 6.99
CA LEU A 536 17.43 4.42 5.86
C LEU A 536 17.06 3.38 4.79
N ASP A 537 17.96 2.43 4.52
CA ASP A 537 17.68 1.31 3.61
C ASP A 537 16.53 0.43 4.16
N THR A 538 16.50 0.16 5.47
CA THR A 538 15.36 -0.54 6.10
C THR A 538 14.06 0.23 5.91
N MET A 539 14.09 1.55 6.07
CA MET A 539 12.91 2.41 6.03
C MET A 539 12.30 2.44 4.63
N PHE A 540 13.13 2.60 3.59
CA PHE A 540 12.66 2.60 2.20
C PHE A 540 12.17 1.21 1.75
N GLU A 541 12.80 0.13 2.22
CA GLU A 541 12.33 -1.24 1.94
C GLU A 541 10.96 -1.52 2.60
N LEU A 542 10.74 -1.01 3.83
CA LEU A 542 9.48 -1.17 4.57
C LEU A 542 8.40 -0.15 4.20
N PHE A 543 8.73 0.92 3.45
CA PHE A 543 7.81 2.01 3.14
C PHE A 543 6.49 1.56 2.50
N PRO A 544 6.45 0.67 1.49
CA PRO A 544 5.18 0.19 0.93
C PRO A 544 4.29 -0.51 1.97
N ARG A 545 4.92 -1.18 2.96
CA ARG A 545 4.22 -1.83 4.07
C ARG A 545 3.63 -0.77 5.02
N MET A 546 4.42 0.24 5.37
CA MET A 546 3.97 1.37 6.20
C MET A 546 2.84 2.15 5.54
N ALA A 547 2.93 2.42 4.24
CA ALA A 547 1.88 3.12 3.49
C ALA A 547 0.54 2.35 3.53
N SER A 548 0.56 1.02 3.47
CA SER A 548 -0.66 0.19 3.59
C SER A 548 -1.30 0.26 4.99
N LEU A 549 -0.50 0.41 6.04
CA LEU A 549 -0.99 0.62 7.41
C LEU A 549 -1.50 2.05 7.62
N GLY A 550 -0.80 3.05 7.11
CA GLY A 550 -1.26 4.44 7.10
C GLY A 550 -2.60 4.59 6.39
N LEU A 551 -2.78 3.92 5.25
CA LEU A 551 -4.08 3.90 4.55
C LEU A 551 -5.18 3.20 5.37
N THR A 552 -4.82 2.21 6.19
CA THR A 552 -5.77 1.56 7.13
C THR A 552 -6.25 2.56 8.19
N LEU A 553 -5.35 3.37 8.75
CA LEU A 553 -5.69 4.44 9.69
C LEU A 553 -6.59 5.52 9.05
N ILE A 554 -6.26 5.94 7.82
CA ILE A 554 -7.06 6.93 7.08
C ILE A 554 -8.50 6.43 6.85
N ILE A 555 -8.71 5.12 6.67
CA ILE A 555 -10.06 4.54 6.55
C ILE A 555 -10.87 4.68 7.85
N PHE A 556 -10.23 4.49 9.01
CA PHE A 556 -10.87 4.76 10.29
C PHE A 556 -11.20 6.25 10.44
N TYR A 557 -10.24 7.13 10.13
CA TYR A 557 -10.48 8.58 10.18
C TYR A 557 -11.62 9.01 9.27
N TYR A 558 -11.71 8.47 8.04
CA TYR A 558 -12.83 8.75 7.14
C TYR A 558 -14.17 8.42 7.78
N SER A 559 -14.29 7.24 8.36
CA SER A 559 -15.55 6.77 8.96
C SER A 559 -15.98 7.67 10.13
N PHE A 560 -15.04 8.00 11.02
CA PHE A 560 -15.30 8.89 12.15
C PHE A 560 -15.55 10.34 11.70
N ALA A 561 -14.82 10.83 10.71
CA ALA A 561 -14.97 12.20 10.23
C ALA A 561 -16.34 12.41 9.57
N ILE A 562 -16.84 11.45 8.77
CA ILE A 562 -18.21 11.53 8.24
C ILE A 562 -19.22 11.62 9.38
N VAL A 563 -19.12 10.74 10.39
CA VAL A 563 -20.02 10.77 11.56
C VAL A 563 -19.91 12.13 12.28
N GLY A 564 -18.69 12.59 12.57
CA GLY A 564 -18.44 13.85 13.25
C GLY A 564 -18.97 15.06 12.48
N MET A 565 -18.84 15.08 11.15
CA MET A 565 -19.40 16.14 10.31
C MET A 565 -20.93 16.18 10.35
N GLU A 566 -21.60 15.03 10.25
CA GLU A 566 -23.07 15.00 10.22
C GLU A 566 -23.69 15.39 11.58
N PHE A 567 -22.99 15.15 12.69
CA PHE A 567 -23.48 15.47 14.04
C PHE A 567 -22.93 16.77 14.64
N PHE A 568 -21.72 17.19 14.25
CA PHE A 568 -20.99 18.30 14.90
C PHE A 568 -20.58 19.43 13.94
N ALA A 569 -21.08 19.45 12.71
CA ALA A 569 -20.89 20.60 11.81
C ALA A 569 -21.51 21.87 12.41
N ASP A 570 -20.75 22.96 12.36
CA ASP A 570 -21.10 24.31 12.83
C ASP A 570 -21.50 24.40 14.32
N VAL A 571 -21.23 23.35 15.11
CA VAL A 571 -21.49 23.33 16.56
C VAL A 571 -20.51 24.22 17.32
N VAL A 572 -19.25 24.23 16.88
CA VAL A 572 -18.18 25.00 17.53
C VAL A 572 -17.92 26.27 16.72
N TYR A 573 -18.03 27.42 17.38
CA TYR A 573 -17.81 28.74 16.80
C TYR A 573 -17.05 29.66 17.77
N PRO A 574 -16.48 30.79 17.33
CA PRO A 574 -15.71 31.65 18.23
C PRO A 574 -16.56 32.24 19.37
N ASN A 575 -15.99 32.30 20.59
CA ASN A 575 -16.68 32.72 21.83
C ASN A 575 -17.86 31.83 22.29
N CYS A 576 -17.93 30.57 21.85
CA CYS A 576 -18.89 29.60 22.39
C CYS A 576 -18.41 28.95 23.72
N CYS A 577 -19.14 27.94 24.21
CA CYS A 577 -18.78 27.13 25.38
C CYS A 577 -18.57 27.89 26.70
N ASN A 578 -19.15 29.09 26.86
CA ASN A 578 -18.95 29.97 28.01
C ASN A 578 -19.44 29.41 29.35
N THR A 579 -20.37 28.46 29.34
CA THR A 579 -20.92 27.78 30.53
C THR A 579 -20.06 26.62 31.03
N SER A 580 -19.06 26.20 30.24
CA SER A 580 -18.21 25.05 30.54
C SER A 580 -16.89 25.45 31.19
N THR A 581 -16.17 24.47 31.74
CA THR A 581 -14.81 24.66 32.29
C THR A 581 -13.77 25.00 31.22
N VAL A 582 -14.09 24.82 29.94
CA VAL A 582 -13.19 25.07 28.80
C VAL A 582 -13.45 26.41 28.09
N ALA A 583 -14.25 27.29 28.68
CA ALA A 583 -14.61 28.59 28.12
C ALA A 583 -13.40 29.44 27.69
N GLU A 584 -12.29 29.38 28.43
CA GLU A 584 -11.08 30.16 28.11
C GLU A 584 -10.44 29.72 26.78
N SER A 585 -10.53 28.44 26.43
CA SER A 585 -9.96 27.86 25.21
C SER A 585 -10.73 28.27 23.94
N TYR A 586 -12.02 28.62 24.06
CA TYR A 586 -12.87 29.01 22.93
C TYR A 586 -13.07 30.53 22.79
N ARG A 587 -12.39 31.33 23.63
CA ARG A 587 -12.50 32.79 23.65
C ARG A 587 -11.78 33.44 22.47
N GLN A 588 -12.36 34.52 21.94
CA GLN A 588 -11.82 35.41 20.92
C GLN A 588 -12.23 36.85 21.27
N ILE A 589 -11.35 37.63 21.90
CA ILE A 589 -11.67 39.00 22.35
C ILE A 589 -10.67 40.01 21.82
N ASN A 590 -11.21 41.11 21.28
CA ASN A 590 -10.45 42.29 20.90
C ASN A 590 -10.10 43.10 22.14
N VAL A 591 -8.80 43.20 22.45
CA VAL A 591 -8.29 44.03 23.54
C VAL A 591 -7.59 45.24 22.93
N THR A 592 -8.15 46.43 23.13
CA THR A 592 -7.56 47.68 22.66
C THR A 592 -6.62 48.25 23.73
N ILE A 593 -5.32 48.31 23.44
CA ILE A 593 -4.32 48.95 24.30
C ILE A 593 -3.77 50.16 23.53
N GLY A 594 -4.20 51.36 23.90
CA GLY A 594 -3.90 52.57 23.14
C GLY A 594 -4.52 52.54 21.74
N ASN A 595 -3.71 52.72 20.68
CA ASN A 595 -4.14 52.67 19.28
C ASN A 595 -4.06 51.27 18.65
N GLN A 596 -3.61 50.25 19.38
CA GLN A 596 -3.48 48.88 18.86
C GLN A 596 -4.58 47.98 19.41
N THR A 597 -5.34 47.38 18.50
CA THR A 597 -6.28 46.29 18.80
C THR A 597 -5.54 44.97 18.72
N VAL A 598 -5.24 44.35 19.87
CA VAL A 598 -4.64 43.02 19.93
C VAL A 598 -5.74 42.00 20.18
N LEU A 599 -5.80 41.00 19.31
CA LEU A 599 -6.77 39.91 19.39
C LEU A 599 -6.23 38.84 20.35
N LYS A 600 -6.95 38.55 21.44
CA LYS A 600 -6.63 37.47 22.37
C LYS A 600 -7.54 36.27 22.08
N GLU A 601 -6.95 35.18 21.60
CA GLU A 601 -7.66 33.98 21.16
C GLU A 601 -7.18 32.72 21.88
N GLY A 602 -8.11 31.80 22.15
CA GLY A 602 -7.81 30.45 22.64
C GLY A 602 -7.66 29.40 21.52
N TYR A 603 -7.94 29.77 20.27
CA TYR A 603 -7.77 28.99 19.01
C TYR A 603 -8.53 27.66 18.88
N TYR A 604 -9.07 27.06 19.95
CA TYR A 604 -9.73 25.74 19.87
C TYR A 604 -11.02 25.72 19.03
N TYR A 605 -11.61 26.87 18.70
CA TYR A 605 -12.74 26.95 17.76
C TYR A 605 -12.34 26.58 16.31
N LEU A 606 -11.04 26.56 15.99
CA LEU A 606 -10.54 26.09 14.70
C LEU A 606 -10.63 24.57 14.55
N ASN A 607 -10.66 23.84 15.67
CA ASN A 607 -10.85 22.39 15.72
C ASN A 607 -12.34 22.05 15.67
N ASN A 608 -12.85 21.97 14.44
CA ASN A 608 -14.26 21.75 14.17
C ASN A 608 -14.48 20.62 13.15
N PHE A 609 -15.74 20.21 13.04
CA PHE A 609 -16.20 19.20 12.08
C PHE A 609 -16.98 19.83 10.91
N ASN A 610 -16.64 21.06 10.52
CA ASN A 610 -17.39 21.79 9.49
C ASN A 610 -17.11 21.28 8.07
N ASN A 611 -15.99 20.58 7.86
CA ASN A 611 -15.69 19.90 6.60
C ASN A 611 -14.74 18.72 6.84
N ILE A 612 -14.54 17.91 5.80
CA ILE A 612 -13.77 16.65 5.92
C ILE A 612 -12.28 16.91 6.23
N LEU A 613 -11.72 18.03 5.76
CA LEU A 613 -10.32 18.38 5.98
C LEU A 613 -10.08 18.87 7.41
N SER A 614 -10.94 19.78 7.92
CA SER A 614 -10.87 20.21 9.32
C SER A 614 -11.12 19.05 10.28
N SER A 615 -12.10 18.20 9.96
CA SER A 615 -12.35 16.95 10.70
C SER A 615 -11.12 16.05 10.73
N PHE A 616 -10.40 15.88 9.63
CA PHE A 616 -9.16 15.07 9.60
C PHE A 616 -8.06 15.65 10.48
N VAL A 617 -7.89 16.97 10.49
CA VAL A 617 -6.92 17.64 11.38
C VAL A 617 -7.34 17.47 12.84
N THR A 618 -8.61 17.69 13.16
CA THR A 618 -9.14 17.50 14.53
C THR A 618 -8.97 16.04 14.99
N LEU A 619 -9.33 15.05 14.18
CA LEU A 619 -9.12 13.63 14.50
C LEU A 619 -7.63 13.27 14.66
N PHE A 620 -6.76 13.88 13.85
CA PHE A 620 -5.31 13.71 14.00
C PHE A 620 -4.82 14.25 15.36
N GLU A 621 -5.25 15.45 15.75
CA GLU A 621 -4.92 16.03 17.05
C GLU A 621 -5.44 15.17 18.22
N LEU A 622 -6.66 14.65 18.11
CA LEU A 622 -7.22 13.71 19.09
C LEU A 622 -6.41 12.40 19.18
N THR A 623 -5.79 11.96 18.09
CA THR A 623 -4.96 10.75 18.07
C THR A 623 -3.61 10.94 18.76
N VAL A 624 -3.13 12.18 18.88
CA VAL A 624 -1.94 12.53 19.68
C VAL A 624 -2.25 12.46 21.19
N VAL A 625 -3.52 12.36 21.58
CA VAL A 625 -4.02 12.18 22.96
C VAL A 625 -3.83 13.40 23.87
N ASN A 626 -3.02 14.38 23.51
CA ASN A 626 -2.87 15.58 24.32
C ASN A 626 -4.11 16.49 24.24
N ASN A 627 -4.54 17.08 25.36
CA ASN A 627 -5.63 18.07 25.44
C ASN A 627 -6.97 17.67 24.78
N TRP A 628 -7.17 16.39 24.46
CA TRP A 628 -8.33 15.91 23.71
C TRP A 628 -9.68 16.16 24.43
N TYR A 629 -9.64 16.20 25.76
CA TYR A 629 -10.83 16.46 26.58
C TYR A 629 -11.36 17.89 26.39
N ILE A 630 -10.53 18.86 25.97
CA ILE A 630 -10.96 20.24 25.71
C ILE A 630 -11.93 20.25 24.53
N THR A 631 -11.59 19.55 23.45
CA THR A 631 -12.47 19.40 22.27
C THR A 631 -13.73 18.62 22.61
N MET A 632 -13.61 17.54 23.41
CA MET A 632 -14.76 16.77 23.88
C MET A 632 -15.74 17.64 24.68
N GLU A 633 -15.25 18.33 25.73
CA GLU A 633 -16.08 19.16 26.60
C GLU A 633 -16.66 20.38 25.87
N GLY A 634 -15.92 20.94 24.91
CA GLY A 634 -16.42 22.00 24.04
C GLY A 634 -17.64 21.55 23.24
N VAL A 635 -17.55 20.40 22.56
CA VAL A 635 -18.67 19.84 21.79
C VAL A 635 -19.84 19.43 22.69
N THR A 636 -19.59 18.84 23.85
CA THR A 636 -20.66 18.44 24.78
C THR A 636 -21.39 19.64 25.35
N SER A 637 -20.71 20.76 25.57
CA SER A 637 -21.34 21.99 26.07
C SER A 637 -22.40 22.56 25.12
N GLN A 638 -22.27 22.30 23.82
CA GLN A 638 -23.19 22.77 22.77
C GLN A 638 -24.19 21.69 22.32
N THR A 639 -23.96 20.43 22.69
CA THR A 639 -24.77 19.28 22.23
C THR A 639 -25.41 18.54 23.40
N THR A 640 -25.04 17.27 23.60
CA THR A 640 -25.54 16.41 24.67
C THR A 640 -24.40 15.59 25.25
N HIS A 641 -24.57 15.05 26.46
CA HIS A 641 -23.58 14.18 27.09
C HIS A 641 -23.23 12.93 26.26
N TRP A 642 -24.12 12.49 25.36
CA TRP A 642 -23.88 11.36 24.46
C TRP A 642 -22.74 11.60 23.47
N SER A 643 -22.36 12.85 23.18
CA SER A 643 -21.19 13.13 22.34
C SER A 643 -19.87 12.73 23.02
N ARG A 644 -19.81 12.62 24.36
CA ARG A 644 -18.66 12.03 25.08
C ARG A 644 -18.35 10.61 24.60
N LEU A 645 -19.39 9.82 24.34
CA LEU A 645 -19.25 8.44 23.86
C LEU A 645 -18.55 8.39 22.50
N TYR A 646 -18.79 9.35 21.61
CA TYR A 646 -18.10 9.45 20.33
C TYR A 646 -16.58 9.60 20.52
N PHE A 647 -16.15 10.56 21.36
CA PHE A 647 -14.73 10.81 21.60
C PHE A 647 -14.04 9.67 22.35
N MET A 648 -14.70 9.09 23.37
CA MET A 648 -14.18 7.93 24.10
C MET A 648 -14.05 6.69 23.19
N THR A 649 -15.03 6.44 22.33
CA THR A 649 -14.96 5.35 21.35
C THR A 649 -13.84 5.58 20.34
N PHE A 650 -13.69 6.82 19.85
CA PHE A 650 -12.59 7.18 18.96
C PHE A 650 -11.22 6.95 19.61
N TYR A 651 -11.05 7.34 20.88
CA TYR A 651 -9.80 7.10 21.62
C TYR A 651 -9.48 5.60 21.71
N ILE A 652 -10.44 4.77 22.14
CA ILE A 652 -10.23 3.32 22.26
C ILE A 652 -9.84 2.70 20.91
N VAL A 653 -10.57 3.05 19.85
CA VAL A 653 -10.31 2.52 18.50
C VAL A 653 -8.95 2.97 17.98
N THR A 654 -8.62 4.26 18.08
CA THR A 654 -7.34 4.77 17.56
C THR A 654 -6.14 4.31 18.37
N MET A 655 -6.27 4.17 19.69
CA MET A 655 -5.24 3.58 20.54
C MET A 655 -4.92 2.14 20.09
N VAL A 656 -5.93 1.29 19.91
CA VAL A 656 -5.73 -0.09 19.43
C VAL A 656 -5.10 -0.12 18.05
N VAL A 657 -5.61 0.68 17.11
CA VAL A 657 -5.11 0.69 15.74
C VAL A 657 -3.66 1.19 15.70
N MET A 658 -3.34 2.28 16.40
CA MET A 658 -1.99 2.85 16.42
C MET A 658 -0.98 1.91 17.08
N THR A 659 -1.36 1.24 18.15
CA THR A 659 -0.46 0.32 18.87
C THR A 659 -0.14 -0.91 18.03
N ILE A 660 -1.12 -1.49 17.33
CA ILE A 660 -0.90 -2.55 16.34
C ILE A 660 0.03 -2.08 15.22
N ILE A 661 -0.20 -0.88 14.67
CA ILE A 661 0.62 -0.30 13.59
C ILE A 661 2.08 -0.12 14.03
N VAL A 662 2.29 0.52 15.18
CA VAL A 662 3.63 0.79 15.72
C VAL A 662 4.37 -0.51 16.02
N ALA A 663 3.72 -1.46 16.68
CA ALA A 663 4.34 -2.70 17.08
C ALA A 663 4.78 -3.54 15.87
N PHE A 664 3.95 -3.60 14.82
CA PHE A 664 4.29 -4.28 13.57
C PHE A 664 5.45 -3.63 12.81
N ILE A 665 5.49 -2.29 12.78
CA ILE A 665 6.60 -1.56 12.15
C ILE A 665 7.89 -1.83 12.91
N LEU A 666 7.85 -1.79 14.25
CA LEU A 666 9.00 -2.06 15.10
C LEU A 666 9.50 -3.50 14.93
N ASP A 667 8.63 -4.49 14.93
CA ASP A 667 9.02 -5.89 14.76
C ASP A 667 9.70 -6.14 13.40
N ALA A 668 9.09 -5.63 12.31
CA ALA A 668 9.67 -5.71 10.97
C ALA A 668 11.03 -5.00 10.87
N PHE A 669 11.15 -3.83 11.51
CA PHE A 669 12.36 -3.01 11.50
C PHE A 669 13.49 -3.66 12.31
N VAL A 670 13.19 -4.12 13.52
CA VAL A 670 14.15 -4.78 14.42
C VAL A 670 14.63 -6.09 13.82
N PHE A 671 13.73 -6.90 13.25
CA PHE A 671 14.10 -8.13 12.54
C PHE A 671 15.08 -7.84 11.40
N ARG A 672 14.78 -6.87 10.52
CA ARG A 672 15.65 -6.54 9.37
C ARG A 672 16.98 -5.94 9.81
N MET A 673 17.00 -5.11 10.85
CA MET A 673 18.24 -4.56 11.40
C MET A 673 19.13 -5.65 12.02
N ASN A 674 18.55 -6.58 12.79
CA ASN A 674 19.29 -7.70 13.37
C ASN A 674 19.81 -8.66 12.30
N TYR A 675 19.00 -8.93 11.28
CA TYR A 675 19.38 -9.75 10.12
C TYR A 675 20.55 -9.12 9.34
N SER A 676 20.47 -7.83 9.03
CA SER A 676 21.54 -7.07 8.36
C SER A 676 22.83 -7.03 9.17
N ARG A 677 22.76 -7.11 10.51
CA ARG A 677 23.94 -7.21 11.37
C ARG A 677 24.55 -8.62 11.36
N LYS A 678 23.73 -9.67 11.33
CA LYS A 678 24.16 -11.08 11.37
C LYS A 678 24.80 -11.50 10.05
N ASN A 679 24.22 -11.06 8.94
CA ASN A 679 24.74 -11.28 7.60
C ASN A 679 25.44 -10.00 7.17
N ARG A 680 26.75 -9.90 7.43
CA ARG A 680 27.61 -8.85 6.88
C ARG A 680 27.63 -8.98 5.35
N GLU A 681 26.56 -8.53 4.68
CA GLU A 681 26.54 -8.41 3.22
C GLU A 681 27.63 -7.38 2.85
N PRO A 682 28.62 -7.74 2.01
CA PRO A 682 29.63 -6.79 1.54
C PRO A 682 28.96 -5.61 0.83
N LEU A 683 29.59 -4.45 0.93
CA LEU A 683 29.01 -3.11 0.74
C LEU A 683 28.51 -2.75 -0.68
N ASP A 684 28.53 -3.67 -1.65
CA ASP A 684 28.17 -3.37 -3.03
C ASP A 684 26.88 -4.12 -3.42
N ASP A 685 25.79 -3.37 -3.58
CA ASP A 685 24.42 -3.75 -4.01
C ASP A 685 23.43 -4.32 -2.96
N PRO A 686 22.63 -3.46 -2.28
CA PRO A 686 21.64 -3.86 -1.26
C PRO A 686 20.39 -4.61 -1.79
N GLU A 687 20.30 -4.92 -3.09
CA GLU A 687 19.12 -5.51 -3.73
C GLU A 687 19.31 -6.92 -4.30
N GLU A 688 20.45 -7.59 -4.08
CA GLU A 688 20.72 -8.88 -4.71
C GLU A 688 20.22 -10.07 -3.86
N VAL A 689 19.38 -10.93 -4.47
CA VAL A 689 18.85 -12.17 -3.86
C VAL A 689 19.41 -13.43 -4.53
N SER A 690 19.92 -13.37 -5.77
CA SER A 690 20.48 -14.55 -6.42
C SER A 690 21.35 -14.23 -7.64
N GLN A 691 22.67 -14.38 -7.51
CA GLN A 691 23.58 -14.45 -8.66
C GLN A 691 23.62 -15.90 -9.14
N THR A 692 22.93 -16.20 -10.24
CA THR A 692 23.06 -17.50 -10.93
C THR A 692 23.87 -17.29 -12.21
N GLU A 693 25.10 -17.81 -12.22
CA GLU A 693 25.94 -17.78 -13.40
C GLU A 693 25.47 -18.87 -14.38
N ALA A 694 24.75 -18.45 -15.41
CA ALA A 694 24.33 -19.35 -16.47
C ALA A 694 25.51 -19.60 -17.46
N LEU A 695 26.47 -20.44 -17.08
CA LEU A 695 27.56 -20.85 -17.98
C LEU A 695 27.08 -21.89 -19.01
N GLN A 696 27.22 -21.59 -20.32
CA GLN A 696 26.86 -22.45 -21.50
C GLN A 696 25.35 -22.73 -21.69
N THR A 697 24.72 -22.80 -22.87
CA THR A 697 25.18 -22.95 -24.27
C THR A 697 24.10 -22.39 -25.22
N LEU A 698 24.50 -21.59 -26.21
CA LEU A 698 23.67 -21.19 -27.35
C LEU A 698 23.26 -22.42 -28.20
N ASP A 699 24.10 -23.46 -28.22
CA ASP A 699 23.88 -24.69 -28.99
C ASP A 699 22.73 -25.56 -28.47
N MET A 700 22.56 -25.67 -27.15
CA MET A 700 21.39 -26.32 -26.55
C MET A 700 20.10 -25.57 -26.89
N TYR A 701 20.16 -24.23 -26.95
CA TYR A 701 18.99 -23.42 -27.26
C TYR A 701 18.62 -23.48 -28.74
N LYS A 702 19.62 -23.51 -29.65
CA LYS A 702 19.45 -23.75 -31.10
C LYS A 702 18.83 -25.12 -31.41
N HIS A 703 19.18 -26.17 -30.66
CA HIS A 703 18.65 -27.52 -30.87
C HIS A 703 17.22 -27.74 -30.35
N THR A 704 16.74 -26.94 -29.40
CA THR A 704 15.53 -27.26 -28.62
C THR A 704 14.29 -26.41 -28.97
N LEU A 705 14.45 -25.22 -29.57
CA LEU A 705 13.34 -24.32 -29.91
C LEU A 705 13.40 -23.85 -31.37
N GLY A 706 12.44 -24.29 -32.18
CA GLY A 706 12.28 -23.86 -33.57
C GLY A 706 12.05 -22.34 -33.72
N ILE A 707 12.93 -21.72 -34.52
CA ILE A 707 12.82 -20.55 -35.43
C ILE A 707 11.75 -19.45 -35.14
N THR A 708 11.45 -19.10 -33.88
CA THR A 708 10.35 -18.13 -33.64
C THR A 708 10.77 -16.78 -33.05
N ASN A 709 12.03 -16.55 -32.65
CA ASN A 709 12.50 -15.21 -32.24
C ASN A 709 14.01 -15.03 -32.48
N LEU A 710 14.41 -14.83 -33.74
CA LEU A 710 15.81 -14.77 -34.16
C LEU A 710 16.53 -13.47 -33.75
N SER A 711 15.84 -12.33 -33.65
CA SER A 711 16.46 -11.01 -33.45
C SER A 711 17.20 -10.87 -32.11
N SER A 712 16.55 -11.23 -30.99
CA SER A 712 17.21 -11.19 -29.66
C SER A 712 18.35 -12.21 -29.50
N LEU A 713 18.35 -13.25 -30.34
CA LEU A 713 19.41 -14.26 -30.39
C LEU A 713 20.59 -13.78 -31.25
N GLN A 714 20.31 -13.08 -32.36
CA GLN A 714 21.31 -12.43 -33.20
C GLN A 714 22.19 -11.49 -32.37
N ASP A 715 21.57 -10.66 -31.52
CA ASP A 715 22.29 -9.72 -30.64
C ASP A 715 23.22 -10.44 -29.65
N MET A 716 22.82 -11.62 -29.13
CA MET A 716 23.67 -12.43 -28.27
C MET A 716 24.81 -13.10 -29.04
N CYS A 717 24.54 -13.63 -30.24
CA CYS A 717 25.57 -14.20 -31.11
C CYS A 717 26.65 -13.16 -31.46
N VAL A 718 26.21 -11.96 -31.85
CA VAL A 718 27.09 -10.83 -32.16
C VAL A 718 27.88 -10.40 -30.93
N ALA A 719 27.25 -10.36 -29.75
CA ALA A 719 27.96 -10.06 -28.50
C ALA A 719 29.00 -11.13 -28.12
N LEU A 720 28.70 -12.41 -28.34
CA LEU A 720 29.63 -13.54 -28.17
C LEU A 720 30.83 -13.40 -29.10
N GLU A 721 30.59 -13.23 -30.41
CA GLU A 721 31.63 -13.06 -31.42
C GLU A 721 32.52 -11.84 -31.14
N ARG A 722 31.92 -10.72 -30.72
CA ARG A 722 32.65 -9.48 -30.41
C ARG A 722 33.50 -9.57 -29.15
N SER A 723 33.15 -10.43 -28.21
CA SER A 723 33.85 -10.60 -26.93
C SER A 723 34.98 -11.62 -26.97
N GLY A 724 35.03 -12.50 -27.98
CA GLY A 724 36.02 -13.59 -28.07
C GLY A 724 35.91 -14.66 -26.98
N HIS A 725 34.89 -14.60 -26.11
CA HIS A 725 34.67 -15.57 -25.05
C HIS A 725 33.70 -16.68 -25.48
N SER A 726 33.90 -17.90 -24.98
CA SER A 726 33.01 -19.07 -25.25
C SER A 726 31.77 -19.11 -24.36
N SER A 727 31.65 -18.22 -23.38
CA SER A 727 30.51 -18.16 -22.45
C SER A 727 30.17 -16.72 -22.06
N LEU A 728 28.88 -16.43 -21.94
CA LEU A 728 28.34 -15.18 -21.43
C LEU A 728 27.75 -15.42 -20.05
N VAL A 729 28.16 -14.61 -19.06
CA VAL A 729 27.61 -14.67 -17.71
C VAL A 729 26.44 -13.68 -17.60
N PHE A 730 25.28 -14.20 -17.23
CA PHE A 730 24.10 -13.41 -16.90
C PHE A 730 23.93 -13.28 -15.40
N LEU A 731 23.40 -12.13 -14.98
CA LEU A 731 23.10 -11.82 -13.60
C LEU A 731 21.58 -11.61 -13.46
N GLY A 732 20.95 -12.42 -12.61
CA GLY A 732 19.55 -12.24 -12.21
C GLY A 732 19.48 -11.29 -11.02
N ARG A 733 18.64 -10.26 -11.09
CA ARG A 733 18.37 -9.36 -9.95
C ARG A 733 16.87 -9.21 -9.71
N ARG A 734 16.45 -9.24 -8.44
CA ARG A 734 15.08 -8.87 -8.02
C ARG A 734 15.14 -8.14 -6.69
N SER A 735 14.31 -7.13 -6.53
CA SER A 735 14.13 -6.50 -5.23
C SER A 735 13.51 -7.47 -4.24
N ARG A 736 13.89 -7.34 -2.96
CA ARG A 736 13.34 -8.11 -1.86
C ARG A 736 11.87 -7.76 -1.67
N THR A 737 11.08 -8.78 -1.38
CA THR A 737 9.63 -8.68 -1.15
C THR A 737 9.30 -8.99 0.30
N LYS A 738 8.11 -8.57 0.75
CA LYS A 738 7.59 -8.93 2.10
C LYS A 738 7.71 -10.43 2.37
N SER A 739 7.40 -11.28 1.39
CA SER A 739 7.45 -12.74 1.57
C SER A 739 8.87 -13.24 1.85
N ASP A 740 9.91 -12.61 1.29
CA ASP A 740 11.29 -13.04 1.53
C ASP A 740 11.69 -12.79 2.98
N LEU A 741 11.28 -11.64 3.53
CA LEU A 741 11.51 -11.31 4.94
C LEU A 741 10.73 -12.26 5.86
N SER A 742 9.45 -12.50 5.57
CA SER A 742 8.61 -13.39 6.37
C SER A 742 9.05 -14.86 6.29
N MET A 743 9.55 -15.33 5.13
CA MET A 743 10.10 -16.70 5.03
C MET A 743 11.32 -16.86 5.93
N LYS A 744 12.19 -15.85 6.01
CA LYS A 744 13.35 -15.86 6.91
C LYS A 744 12.96 -15.73 8.38
N MET A 745 11.89 -14.98 8.68
CA MET A 745 11.40 -14.78 10.04
C MET A 745 10.82 -16.07 10.64
N TYR A 746 10.22 -16.93 9.82
CA TYR A 746 9.55 -18.16 10.25
C TYR A 746 10.20 -19.44 9.70
N GLU A 747 11.47 -19.39 9.31
CA GLU A 747 12.15 -20.46 8.55
C GLU A 747 12.11 -21.83 9.27
N GLU A 748 12.45 -21.86 10.55
CA GLU A 748 12.50 -23.09 11.35
C GLU A 748 11.13 -23.78 11.43
N GLU A 749 10.07 -23.00 11.56
CA GLU A 749 8.71 -23.53 11.70
C GLU A 749 8.06 -23.92 10.37
N ILE A 750 8.43 -23.25 9.29
CA ILE A 750 7.99 -23.61 7.93
C ILE A 750 8.53 -25.00 7.58
N GLN A 751 9.79 -25.29 7.93
CA GLN A 751 10.40 -26.60 7.72
C GLN A 751 9.66 -27.71 8.47
N VAL A 752 9.29 -27.46 9.73
CA VAL A 752 8.45 -28.39 10.51
C VAL A 752 7.08 -28.57 9.87
N GLY A 753 6.44 -27.46 9.45
CA GLY A 753 5.14 -27.47 8.79
C GLY A 753 5.11 -28.27 7.50
N TYR A 754 6.19 -28.26 6.71
CA TYR A 754 6.31 -29.08 5.50
C TYR A 754 6.50 -30.56 5.80
N LYS A 755 7.21 -30.91 6.88
CA LYS A 755 7.43 -32.31 7.28
C LYS A 755 6.17 -32.98 7.84
N GLN A 756 5.30 -32.22 8.49
CA GLN A 756 4.09 -32.76 9.12
C GLN A 756 2.93 -33.04 8.14
N GLY A 757 3.06 -32.71 6.85
CA GLY A 757 2.05 -33.05 5.84
C GLY A 757 0.62 -32.59 6.16
N VAL A 758 0.49 -31.50 6.93
CA VAL A 758 -0.80 -31.09 7.50
C VAL A 758 -1.77 -30.71 6.35
N PRO A 759 -2.92 -31.40 6.21
CA PRO A 759 -3.83 -31.17 5.10
C PRO A 759 -4.42 -29.76 5.12
N HIS A 760 -4.71 -29.26 3.91
CA HIS A 760 -5.12 -27.89 3.60
C HIS A 760 -6.37 -27.41 4.38
N ASP A 761 -7.21 -28.35 4.84
CA ASP A 761 -8.50 -28.10 5.49
C ASP A 761 -8.38 -27.64 6.95
N LEU A 762 -7.28 -27.98 7.65
CA LEU A 762 -7.10 -27.65 9.07
C LEU A 762 -6.80 -26.15 9.33
N TYR A 763 -6.31 -25.44 8.30
CA TYR A 763 -5.93 -24.02 8.39
C TYR A 763 -7.03 -23.02 7.97
N ILE A 764 -8.16 -23.51 7.42
CA ILE A 764 -9.24 -22.67 6.86
C ILE A 764 -10.35 -22.39 7.89
N LEU A 765 -10.43 -23.18 8.97
CA LEU A 765 -11.45 -23.03 10.01
C LEU A 765 -11.12 -21.90 11.00
N PRO A 766 -12.11 -21.06 11.39
CA PRO A 766 -11.93 -20.08 12.45
C PRO A 766 -11.55 -20.76 13.78
N PRO A 767 -10.80 -20.06 14.67
CA PRO A 767 -10.34 -20.63 15.93
C PRO A 767 -11.48 -21.17 16.82
N SER A 768 -12.70 -20.65 16.66
CA SER A 768 -13.90 -21.10 17.38
C SER A 768 -14.44 -22.49 17.01
N THR A 769 -13.88 -23.14 15.99
CA THR A 769 -14.32 -24.46 15.50
C THR A 769 -13.32 -25.60 15.73
N ARG A 770 -12.17 -25.34 16.36
CA ARG A 770 -11.18 -26.38 16.68
C ARG A 770 -11.61 -27.15 17.92
N ARG A 771 -11.67 -28.49 17.84
CA ARG A 771 -11.81 -29.31 19.05
C ARG A 771 -10.49 -29.31 19.81
N PRO A 772 -10.50 -29.33 21.15
CA PRO A 772 -9.29 -29.30 21.98
C PRO A 772 -8.36 -30.51 21.77
N THR A 773 -8.80 -31.57 21.10
CA THR A 773 -8.02 -32.78 20.84
C THR A 773 -7.04 -32.68 19.65
N GLU A 774 -7.01 -31.57 18.90
CA GLU A 774 -6.10 -31.38 17.75
C GLU A 774 -4.94 -30.39 18.05
N LEU A 775 -4.72 -30.05 19.33
CA LEU A 775 -3.71 -29.10 19.79
C LEU A 775 -2.46 -29.75 20.42
N THR A 776 -2.37 -31.08 20.39
CA THR A 776 -1.17 -31.88 20.69
C THR A 776 -0.61 -32.45 19.41
#